data_AF-A0A927U330-F1
#
_entry.id   AF-A0A927U330-F1
#
_cell.length_a   1.000
_cell.length_b   1.000
_cell.length_c   1.000
_cell.angle_alpha   90.00
_cell.angle_beta   90.00
_cell.angle_gamma   90.00
#
_symmetry.space_group_name_H-M   'P 1'
#
loop_
_entity.id
_entity.type
_entity.pdbx_description
1 polymer ?
#
loop_
_entity_poly.entity_id
_entity_poly.type
_entity_poly.pdbx_seq_one_letter_code
_entity_poly.pdbx_strand_id
1 'polypeptide(L)'
;MPRRWGSRSGEAVKEEKRSMKKRMLKSILAFVLTLAMVLGAVPLWGVTMVVKADSVATEITDETTTWSGEMVVNNDVTISGEVYLTGDTTLTIAKGKTLEVGSIAYEENNLSKKDLVINGGGTLTVGVVGLSLCDISEHSTDPGMEYGTLTINSGKLELPGASIYCAGMMLNGGSVNASQVSGDVTLNGGEITAEFYRGKVEALIPYYYEDESEKVAINGALTDYQKGEIEKKTLRPDALPISGNCGATANDSVTWELTENGDTINGKKALTLAISGTGAMADYESPDNLPWKDSCAYITEVTIDEGVTRIGKNAFKNCQNFPSVTIPASVESIGASAFYTSWTLANNHLASVTFAEGSKCKVIDNCAFEFQPIKSLIIPASVESIGDSAFAYAGTLESVIFTGTKTTIGNSAFCEDKSLETVTFDGVTSIGKYAFQKTALKSVTLPSTLMLIDQHAFHSCASLESVKITGSGQAIIGEEAFYEGCKKIKTVEISGVASIGKQAFSACTNLEKLMITGIESGTAIGYSAFEGCHKLADLTMTGNVTSIGQEAFQFCKDGLVSVVLPASVESVGKDAFDECAKLATVYKQNALSLEWEWAGIPSTAQILGYSMVKAPAHVIVSGATKTPKTLADDNCFVAWDTITIAPEKGYTISNVSAMTDVPVLVESNNTFIMPDEAVTVDATVAKIVVTGMTMPATMSMNAGDSKTLTVVVSPGGADETVIFSSNNEKVATVDESGKVVAKAAGEAIITVIATNGTADTSDDKTATCKVIVSAPAEQTNIGGGGISGGGGISDGGSSNTPADTDKPSDGKTGNETKDPSEGKTAVGEAETTTVTGKDGSVTETSKVENTDGSTTEKEKVTAANGTVSEKITVTEKDGTVKTLETVEKANGTKTEKEAEVKNNGDFEAKTVSINKNGEVTKTVTEIRTTSEKTGKVTLETETVKSSGATQNIKVTNSADGNLTKASVTETTTDGKIAKVDFKAEKNGTVVVKNIDSDKSTVTIPEKVVDANGKAHKVEVITANILNGEKSVTTLVVKGNVKVFEHNALKGSNVTTLKLESVPKFERNSLNTGKKLTIIVHSKKQAEAVRKQLKTAGAPNAKIKIEK
;
A
#
# COMPACT_ATOMS: atom_id res chain seq x y z
N MET A 1 -34.19 -40.01 0.27
CA MET A 1 -34.69 -41.12 -0.57
C MET A 1 -35.13 -40.57 -1.92
N PRO A 2 -34.69 -41.10 -3.08
CA PRO A 2 -35.28 -40.71 -4.36
C PRO A 2 -36.44 -41.66 -4.69
N ARG A 3 -37.53 -41.13 -5.27
CA ARG A 3 -38.44 -41.97 -6.07
C ARG A 3 -38.67 -41.38 -7.45
N ARG A 4 -38.53 -42.32 -8.37
CA ARG A 4 -38.34 -42.26 -9.81
C ARG A 4 -39.68 -42.27 -10.55
N TRP A 5 -39.56 -41.96 -11.84
CA TRP A 5 -40.44 -42.26 -12.99
C TRP A 5 -41.47 -41.20 -13.37
N GLY A 6 -41.61 -40.79 -14.63
CA GLY A 6 -41.12 -41.41 -15.87
C GLY A 6 -42.30 -41.73 -16.80
N SER A 7 -42.62 -40.75 -17.65
CA SER A 7 -43.24 -40.80 -18.99
C SER A 7 -44.08 -42.01 -19.44
N ARG A 8 -45.27 -41.74 -20.02
CA ARG A 8 -45.50 -41.70 -21.50
C ARG A 8 -46.97 -41.61 -21.89
N SER A 9 -47.16 -41.09 -23.12
CA SER A 9 -48.31 -41.16 -24.01
C SER A 9 -49.48 -40.23 -23.67
N GLY A 10 -50.23 -39.66 -24.62
CA GLY A 10 -50.27 -39.82 -26.06
C GLY A 10 -51.52 -39.08 -26.54
N GLU A 11 -51.40 -38.41 -27.68
CA GLU A 11 -52.46 -37.87 -28.55
C GLU A 11 -53.92 -37.96 -28.06
N ALA A 12 -54.39 -36.85 -27.48
CA ALA A 12 -55.81 -36.45 -27.49
C ALA A 12 -55.88 -34.94 -27.78
N VAL A 13 -55.21 -34.49 -28.84
CA VAL A 13 -55.15 -33.07 -29.21
C VAL A 13 -55.56 -32.92 -30.66
N LYS A 14 -56.86 -33.05 -30.94
CA LYS A 14 -57.43 -32.52 -32.19
C LYS A 14 -58.86 -31.97 -32.14
N GLU A 15 -59.63 -32.13 -31.06
CA GLU A 15 -61.01 -31.56 -31.01
C GLU A 15 -61.39 -30.75 -29.77
N GLU A 16 -60.54 -30.65 -28.74
CA GLU A 16 -60.88 -29.88 -27.51
C GLU A 16 -60.31 -28.44 -27.47
N LYS A 17 -59.73 -27.96 -28.58
CA LYS A 17 -59.08 -26.62 -28.67
C LYS A 17 -59.96 -25.47 -29.18
N ARG A 18 -61.25 -25.67 -29.47
CA ARG A 18 -62.15 -24.61 -30.00
C ARG A 18 -63.24 -24.07 -29.06
N SER A 19 -63.50 -24.71 -27.90
CA SER A 19 -64.66 -24.39 -27.05
C SER A 19 -64.31 -23.71 -25.70
N MET A 20 -63.17 -24.04 -25.07
CA MET A 20 -62.77 -23.40 -23.80
C MET A 20 -62.31 -21.93 -23.94
N LYS A 21 -61.90 -21.51 -25.16
CA LYS A 21 -61.42 -20.15 -25.46
C LYS A 21 -62.48 -19.04 -25.35
N LYS A 22 -63.78 -19.34 -25.21
CA LYS A 22 -64.84 -18.32 -25.12
C LYS A 22 -65.43 -18.12 -23.72
N ARG A 23 -65.10 -18.97 -22.73
CA ARG A 23 -65.68 -18.90 -21.37
C ARG A 23 -64.72 -18.45 -20.26
N MET A 24 -63.40 -18.54 -20.46
CA MET A 24 -62.43 -17.94 -19.51
C MET A 24 -62.24 -16.42 -19.68
N LEU A 25 -62.60 -15.86 -20.85
CA LEU A 25 -62.27 -14.47 -21.22
C LEU A 25 -63.20 -13.40 -20.60
N LYS A 26 -64.31 -13.76 -19.94
CA LYS A 26 -65.25 -12.79 -19.33
C LYS A 26 -65.18 -12.69 -17.80
N SER A 27 -64.53 -13.62 -17.10
CA SER A 27 -64.37 -13.58 -15.63
C SER A 27 -62.99 -13.11 -15.15
N ILE A 28 -61.97 -13.14 -16.02
CA ILE A 28 -60.64 -12.62 -15.70
C ILE A 28 -60.60 -11.08 -15.76
N LEU A 29 -61.47 -10.46 -16.59
CA LEU A 29 -61.50 -9.02 -16.81
C LEU A 29 -62.04 -8.20 -15.61
N ALA A 30 -62.78 -8.83 -14.68
CA ALA A 30 -63.32 -8.15 -13.50
C ALA A 30 -62.44 -8.31 -12.24
N PHE A 31 -61.46 -9.22 -12.24
CA PHE A 31 -60.59 -9.48 -11.09
C PHE A 31 -59.22 -8.78 -11.22
N VAL A 32 -58.78 -8.47 -12.44
CA VAL A 32 -57.50 -7.78 -12.71
C VAL A 32 -57.56 -6.27 -12.44
N LEU A 33 -58.75 -5.65 -12.45
CA LEU A 33 -58.93 -4.21 -12.26
C LEU A 33 -58.82 -3.72 -10.80
N THR A 34 -58.65 -4.62 -9.82
CA THR A 34 -58.57 -4.29 -8.39
C THR A 34 -57.25 -4.66 -7.73
N LEU A 35 -56.30 -5.27 -8.47
CA LEU A 35 -54.99 -5.69 -7.94
C LEU A 35 -53.82 -4.87 -8.50
N ALA A 36 -54.06 -3.96 -9.46
CA ALA A 36 -53.03 -3.15 -10.12
C ALA A 36 -52.64 -1.85 -9.37
N MET A 37 -53.09 -1.64 -8.13
CA MET A 37 -52.74 -0.45 -7.31
C MET A 37 -51.72 -0.73 -6.20
N VAL A 38 -51.22 -1.96 -6.03
CA VAL A 38 -50.29 -2.29 -4.95
C VAL A 38 -49.28 -3.33 -5.44
N LEU A 39 -48.00 -2.92 -5.60
CA LEU A 39 -46.80 -3.72 -5.96
C LEU A 39 -46.71 -4.06 -7.47
N GLY A 40 -45.72 -3.63 -8.26
CA GLY A 40 -44.31 -3.36 -7.97
C GLY A 40 -43.43 -4.45 -8.59
N ALA A 41 -42.96 -4.21 -9.83
CA ALA A 41 -41.80 -4.80 -10.53
C ALA A 41 -41.76 -6.33 -10.85
N VAL A 42 -41.95 -6.68 -12.13
CA VAL A 42 -41.07 -7.56 -12.97
C VAL A 42 -41.36 -7.27 -14.46
N PRO A 43 -40.42 -6.84 -15.32
CA PRO A 43 -40.64 -6.79 -16.77
C PRO A 43 -40.26 -8.13 -17.43
N LEU A 44 -41.23 -8.76 -18.09
CA LEU A 44 -41.02 -9.83 -19.08
C LEU A 44 -41.09 -9.20 -20.48
N TRP A 45 -39.97 -9.23 -21.20
CA TRP A 45 -39.84 -8.77 -22.58
C TRP A 45 -40.73 -9.59 -23.55
N GLY A 46 -41.35 -8.91 -24.52
CA GLY A 46 -41.82 -9.52 -25.77
C GLY A 46 -43.32 -9.47 -26.04
N VAL A 47 -43.87 -8.28 -26.33
CA VAL A 47 -45.09 -8.12 -27.15
C VAL A 47 -44.91 -6.94 -28.11
N THR A 48 -44.75 -7.22 -29.41
CA THR A 48 -44.64 -6.22 -30.49
C THR A 48 -46.04 -5.67 -30.83
N MET A 49 -46.27 -4.36 -30.68
CA MET A 49 -47.46 -3.67 -31.22
C MET A 49 -47.17 -3.14 -32.62
N VAL A 50 -47.90 -3.61 -33.63
CA VAL A 50 -47.93 -2.98 -34.97
C VAL A 50 -49.01 -1.89 -34.96
N VAL A 51 -48.64 -0.63 -34.84
CA VAL A 51 -49.58 0.50 -34.90
C VAL A 51 -49.85 0.86 -36.37
N LYS A 52 -51.02 0.50 -36.90
CA LYS A 52 -51.58 1.13 -38.10
C LYS A 52 -52.43 2.32 -37.66
N ALA A 53 -51.86 3.52 -37.69
CA ALA A 53 -52.52 4.75 -37.27
C ALA A 53 -53.46 5.31 -38.36
N ASP A 54 -54.52 4.57 -38.71
CA ASP A 54 -55.61 5.10 -39.56
C ASP A 54 -56.81 5.62 -38.75
N SER A 55 -56.71 5.68 -37.41
CA SER A 55 -57.72 6.34 -36.56
C SER A 55 -57.21 6.72 -35.16
N VAL A 56 -56.90 8.01 -35.00
CA VAL A 56 -57.01 8.86 -33.79
C VAL A 56 -56.36 8.40 -32.47
N ALA A 57 -55.16 8.90 -32.21
CA ALA A 57 -54.78 9.57 -30.95
C ALA A 57 -53.63 10.56 -31.28
N THR A 58 -53.83 11.85 -31.02
CA THR A 58 -52.94 12.96 -31.44
C THR A 58 -51.69 13.15 -30.57
N GLU A 59 -51.56 12.44 -29.45
CA GLU A 59 -50.35 12.43 -28.60
C GLU A 59 -50.18 11.02 -28.01
N ILE A 60 -48.96 10.47 -28.08
CA ILE A 60 -48.58 9.22 -27.41
C ILE A 60 -47.64 9.57 -26.27
N THR A 61 -48.14 9.56 -25.04
CA THR A 61 -47.40 9.87 -23.82
C THR A 61 -47.16 8.59 -23.00
N ASP A 62 -45.93 8.07 -23.10
CA ASP A 62 -45.27 7.12 -22.19
C ASP A 62 -45.46 5.59 -22.37
N GLU A 63 -44.50 4.98 -23.07
CA GLU A 63 -43.68 3.78 -22.77
C GLU A 63 -42.86 3.47 -24.05
N THR A 64 -41.60 3.05 -23.92
CA THR A 64 -40.66 2.78 -25.04
C THR A 64 -41.34 2.10 -26.23
N THR A 65 -41.38 2.75 -27.39
CA THR A 65 -42.13 2.25 -28.55
C THR A 65 -41.21 1.57 -29.55
N THR A 66 -41.46 0.30 -29.89
CA THR A 66 -40.68 -0.43 -30.91
C THR A 66 -41.34 -0.37 -32.29
N TRP A 67 -40.58 -0.07 -33.34
CA TRP A 67 -41.04 -0.05 -34.74
C TRP A 67 -40.31 -1.07 -35.60
N SER A 68 -41.06 -1.67 -36.54
CA SER A 68 -40.52 -2.57 -37.55
C SER A 68 -41.37 -2.51 -38.82
N GLY A 69 -40.73 -2.46 -39.99
CA GLY A 69 -41.42 -2.51 -41.29
C GLY A 69 -41.92 -1.14 -41.78
N GLU A 70 -43.08 -1.10 -42.42
CA GLU A 70 -43.63 0.13 -43.01
C GLU A 70 -44.59 0.85 -42.06
N MET A 71 -44.32 2.14 -41.79
CA MET A 71 -45.17 3.04 -41.02
C MET A 71 -45.66 4.17 -41.92
N VAL A 72 -46.97 4.45 -41.89
CA VAL A 72 -47.58 5.54 -42.67
C VAL A 72 -48.22 6.55 -41.71
N VAL A 73 -47.83 7.81 -41.82
CA VAL A 73 -48.30 8.94 -40.99
C VAL A 73 -49.14 9.87 -41.85
N ASN A 74 -50.46 9.82 -41.64
CA ASN A 74 -51.43 10.61 -42.41
C ASN A 74 -51.91 11.89 -41.70
N ASN A 75 -51.51 12.10 -40.43
CA ASN A 75 -51.86 13.25 -39.58
C ASN A 75 -50.63 13.75 -38.82
N ASP A 76 -50.73 14.92 -38.19
CA ASP A 76 -49.68 15.43 -37.32
C ASP A 76 -49.64 14.60 -36.02
N VAL A 77 -48.48 14.08 -35.65
CA VAL A 77 -48.29 13.15 -34.52
C VAL A 77 -47.06 13.54 -33.72
N THR A 78 -47.18 13.55 -32.39
CA THR A 78 -46.05 13.76 -31.46
C THR A 78 -45.87 12.54 -30.55
N ILE A 79 -44.64 12.06 -30.44
CA ILE A 79 -44.18 10.97 -29.58
C ILE A 79 -43.10 11.53 -28.68
N SER A 80 -43.41 11.69 -27.39
CA SER A 80 -42.51 12.34 -26.44
C SER A 80 -41.37 11.44 -25.93
N GLY A 81 -41.44 10.12 -26.16
CA GLY A 81 -40.45 9.13 -25.67
C GLY A 81 -39.48 8.62 -26.74
N GLU A 82 -38.68 7.62 -26.35
CA GLU A 82 -37.71 6.94 -27.24
C GLU A 82 -38.39 5.89 -28.13
N VAL A 83 -37.99 5.85 -29.39
CA VAL A 83 -38.47 4.88 -30.38
C VAL A 83 -37.34 3.93 -30.79
N TYR A 84 -37.52 2.63 -30.58
CA TYR A 84 -36.57 1.59 -30.97
C TYR A 84 -36.94 0.90 -32.27
N LEU A 85 -36.09 0.97 -33.28
CA LEU A 85 -36.24 0.25 -34.53
C LEU A 85 -35.73 -1.18 -34.38
N THR A 86 -36.54 -2.18 -34.73
CA THR A 86 -36.17 -3.60 -34.54
C THR A 86 -35.73 -4.27 -35.85
N GLY A 87 -35.84 -3.58 -37.00
CA GLY A 87 -35.36 -4.00 -38.33
C GLY A 87 -35.41 -2.87 -39.38
N ASP A 88 -35.25 -3.22 -40.67
CA ASP A 88 -35.43 -2.27 -41.78
C ASP A 88 -36.80 -1.59 -41.69
N THR A 89 -36.78 -0.27 -41.71
CA THR A 89 -37.98 0.54 -41.43
C THR A 89 -38.20 1.56 -42.53
N THR A 90 -39.41 1.60 -43.08
CA THR A 90 -39.83 2.63 -44.03
C THR A 90 -40.91 3.49 -43.40
N LEU A 91 -40.66 4.79 -43.29
CA LEU A 91 -41.58 5.78 -42.74
C LEU A 91 -42.12 6.66 -43.87
N THR A 92 -43.42 6.61 -44.12
CA THR A 92 -44.10 7.43 -45.12
C THR A 92 -44.95 8.51 -44.44
N ILE A 93 -44.54 9.77 -44.50
CA ILE A 93 -45.28 10.92 -43.93
C ILE A 93 -46.03 11.66 -45.03
N ALA A 94 -47.35 11.79 -44.91
CA ALA A 94 -48.17 12.49 -45.90
C ALA A 94 -47.72 13.95 -46.07
N LYS A 95 -47.85 14.47 -47.31
CA LYS A 95 -47.37 15.81 -47.66
C LYS A 95 -47.97 16.90 -46.76
N GLY A 96 -47.11 17.70 -46.12
CA GLY A 96 -47.52 18.77 -45.20
C GLY A 96 -47.97 18.30 -43.81
N LYS A 97 -47.67 17.05 -43.44
CA LYS A 97 -47.86 16.51 -42.09
C LYS A 97 -46.53 16.38 -41.35
N THR A 98 -46.58 16.46 -40.02
CA THR A 98 -45.40 16.39 -39.15
C THR A 98 -45.47 15.19 -38.21
N LEU A 99 -44.37 14.45 -38.10
CA LEU A 99 -44.13 13.50 -37.02
C LEU A 99 -43.02 14.05 -36.14
N GLU A 100 -43.28 14.26 -34.86
CA GLU A 100 -42.28 14.66 -33.87
C GLU A 100 -41.97 13.48 -32.95
N VAL A 101 -40.69 13.19 -32.73
CA VAL A 101 -40.24 12.07 -31.89
C VAL A 101 -39.14 12.54 -30.93
N GLY A 102 -39.17 12.12 -29.68
CA GLY A 102 -38.14 12.45 -28.68
C GLY A 102 -36.75 11.96 -29.06
N SER A 103 -36.60 10.66 -29.33
CA SER A 103 -35.36 10.03 -29.82
C SER A 103 -35.67 8.78 -30.67
N ILE A 104 -34.74 8.40 -31.55
CA ILE A 104 -34.85 7.16 -32.35
C ILE A 104 -33.53 6.38 -32.23
N ALA A 105 -33.61 5.12 -31.81
CA ALA A 105 -32.48 4.19 -31.68
C ALA A 105 -32.82 2.83 -32.32
N TYR A 106 -31.85 1.94 -32.52
CA TYR A 106 -32.13 0.53 -32.82
C TYR A 106 -32.19 -0.29 -31.52
N GLU A 107 -33.07 -1.30 -31.45
CA GLU A 107 -33.16 -2.19 -30.28
C GLU A 107 -31.84 -2.95 -30.07
N GLU A 108 -31.30 -2.88 -28.84
CA GLU A 108 -30.07 -3.56 -28.40
C GLU A 108 -30.21 -5.07 -28.65
N ASN A 109 -29.17 -5.70 -29.24
CA ASN A 109 -29.02 -7.15 -29.52
C ASN A 109 -29.25 -7.63 -30.97
N ASN A 110 -29.25 -6.78 -32.00
CA ASN A 110 -29.40 -7.26 -33.39
C ASN A 110 -28.27 -6.76 -34.33
N LEU A 111 -27.30 -7.63 -34.60
CA LEU A 111 -26.05 -7.38 -35.34
C LEU A 111 -26.18 -7.27 -36.88
N SER A 112 -27.38 -7.17 -37.43
CA SER A 112 -27.59 -7.04 -38.89
C SER A 112 -27.65 -5.58 -39.34
N LYS A 113 -27.20 -5.27 -40.57
CA LYS A 113 -27.44 -3.98 -41.22
C LYS A 113 -28.93 -3.64 -41.20
N LYS A 114 -29.29 -2.43 -40.76
CA LYS A 114 -30.68 -1.95 -40.73
C LYS A 114 -30.78 -0.58 -41.38
N ASP A 115 -31.67 -0.44 -42.36
CA ASP A 115 -31.88 0.80 -43.11
C ASP A 115 -33.18 1.52 -42.67
N LEU A 116 -33.12 2.85 -42.52
CA LEU A 116 -34.28 3.71 -42.27
C LEU A 116 -34.57 4.53 -43.52
N VAL A 117 -35.77 4.40 -44.08
CA VAL A 117 -36.18 5.10 -45.31
C VAL A 117 -37.34 6.04 -45.02
N ILE A 118 -37.20 7.32 -45.33
CA ILE A 118 -38.25 8.34 -45.20
C ILE A 118 -38.84 8.67 -46.57
N ASN A 119 -40.16 8.56 -46.68
CA ASN A 119 -40.97 8.79 -47.87
C ASN A 119 -42.11 9.78 -47.57
N GLY A 120 -42.71 10.33 -48.62
CA GLY A 120 -43.85 11.23 -48.53
C GLY A 120 -43.43 12.65 -48.13
N GLY A 121 -44.05 13.66 -48.73
CA GLY A 121 -43.61 15.06 -48.61
C GLY A 121 -43.87 15.75 -47.26
N GLY A 122 -43.96 15.01 -46.15
CA GLY A 122 -44.12 15.52 -44.79
C GLY A 122 -42.79 15.75 -44.07
N THR A 123 -42.85 16.19 -42.81
CA THR A 123 -41.69 16.53 -41.97
C THR A 123 -41.54 15.53 -40.82
N LEU A 124 -40.33 15.00 -40.61
CA LEU A 124 -39.95 14.31 -39.38
C LEU A 124 -39.10 15.25 -38.52
N THR A 125 -39.44 15.41 -37.24
CA THR A 125 -38.67 16.16 -36.25
C THR A 125 -38.18 15.21 -35.15
N VAL A 126 -36.88 15.17 -34.87
CA VAL A 126 -36.31 14.34 -33.79
C VAL A 126 -35.67 15.22 -32.72
N GLY A 127 -36.00 14.97 -31.45
CA GLY A 127 -35.55 15.74 -30.29
C GLY A 127 -34.07 15.54 -29.90
N VAL A 128 -33.68 16.19 -28.81
CA VAL A 128 -32.30 16.50 -28.40
C VAL A 128 -31.40 15.27 -28.18
N VAL A 129 -31.96 14.10 -27.90
CA VAL A 129 -31.21 12.87 -27.56
C VAL A 129 -30.68 12.13 -28.81
N GLY A 130 -31.00 12.61 -30.02
CA GLY A 130 -30.33 12.22 -31.26
C GLY A 130 -30.84 10.94 -31.95
N LEU A 131 -30.31 10.70 -33.15
CA LEU A 131 -30.59 9.55 -34.00
C LEU A 131 -29.40 8.57 -33.90
N SER A 132 -29.61 7.39 -33.32
CA SER A 132 -28.55 6.36 -33.19
C SER A 132 -28.80 5.20 -34.17
N LEU A 133 -27.90 5.04 -35.15
CA LEU A 133 -28.03 4.05 -36.22
C LEU A 133 -27.12 2.82 -36.07
N CYS A 134 -26.40 2.68 -34.95
CA CYS A 134 -25.47 1.57 -34.69
C CYS A 134 -25.46 1.17 -33.20
N ASP A 135 -25.36 -0.13 -32.94
CA ASP A 135 -25.27 -0.71 -31.59
C ASP A 135 -23.79 -0.86 -31.19
N ILE A 136 -23.40 -0.33 -30.02
CA ILE A 136 -22.14 -0.70 -29.35
C ILE A 136 -22.53 -1.47 -28.09
N SER A 137 -22.59 -2.79 -28.19
CA SER A 137 -22.34 -3.61 -27.01
C SER A 137 -20.85 -3.47 -26.66
N GLU A 138 -20.55 -3.18 -25.39
CA GLU A 138 -19.21 -2.81 -24.90
C GLU A 138 -18.09 -3.88 -25.11
N HIS A 139 -18.35 -4.99 -25.81
CA HIS A 139 -17.46 -6.16 -25.88
C HIS A 139 -17.31 -6.79 -27.28
N SER A 140 -17.20 -6.01 -28.36
CA SER A 140 -16.95 -6.57 -29.70
C SER A 140 -15.73 -5.97 -30.40
N THR A 141 -14.68 -6.78 -30.60
CA THR A 141 -13.51 -6.47 -31.44
C THR A 141 -13.61 -7.12 -32.84
N ASP A 142 -14.82 -7.33 -33.37
CA ASP A 142 -15.02 -8.06 -34.64
C ASP A 142 -14.93 -7.12 -35.87
N PRO A 143 -14.03 -7.34 -36.85
CA PRO A 143 -13.87 -6.49 -38.03
C PRO A 143 -14.99 -6.57 -39.09
N GLY A 144 -16.10 -7.26 -38.81
CA GLY A 144 -17.14 -7.62 -39.78
C GLY A 144 -18.50 -6.92 -39.65
N MET A 145 -18.67 -5.89 -38.81
CA MET A 145 -19.96 -5.20 -38.67
C MET A 145 -20.32 -4.38 -39.92
N GLU A 146 -21.50 -4.64 -40.49
CA GLU A 146 -22.10 -3.85 -41.58
C GLU A 146 -22.99 -2.74 -41.01
N TYR A 147 -22.74 -1.48 -41.37
CA TYR A 147 -23.44 -0.29 -40.86
C TYR A 147 -24.76 -0.03 -41.61
N GLY A 148 -25.80 0.37 -40.87
CA GLY A 148 -27.10 0.79 -41.41
C GLY A 148 -27.08 2.12 -42.18
N THR A 149 -28.04 2.36 -43.07
CA THR A 149 -28.15 3.59 -43.87
C THR A 149 -29.48 4.33 -43.64
N LEU A 150 -29.42 5.68 -43.64
CA LEU A 150 -30.60 6.55 -43.66
C LEU A 150 -30.83 7.07 -45.08
N THR A 151 -32.01 6.84 -45.64
CA THR A 151 -32.40 7.30 -46.98
C THR A 151 -33.64 8.18 -46.91
N ILE A 152 -33.61 9.37 -47.52
CA ILE A 152 -34.78 10.25 -47.63
C ILE A 152 -35.14 10.35 -49.11
N ASN A 153 -36.24 9.72 -49.53
CA ASN A 153 -36.67 9.74 -50.93
C ASN A 153 -37.59 10.93 -51.23
N SER A 154 -38.38 11.38 -50.25
CA SER A 154 -39.22 12.58 -50.31
C SER A 154 -39.64 12.96 -48.89
N GLY A 155 -39.73 14.26 -48.60
CA GLY A 155 -40.01 14.77 -47.25
C GLY A 155 -38.89 15.66 -46.70
N LYS A 156 -39.04 16.11 -45.45
CA LYS A 156 -38.10 16.97 -44.73
C LYS A 156 -37.71 16.33 -43.40
N LEU A 157 -36.43 16.38 -43.03
CA LEU A 157 -35.94 16.00 -41.70
C LEU A 157 -35.47 17.27 -40.97
N GLU A 158 -35.97 17.48 -39.76
CA GLU A 158 -35.57 18.56 -38.86
C GLU A 158 -34.98 18.00 -37.56
N LEU A 159 -33.81 18.50 -37.17
CA LEU A 159 -33.10 18.11 -35.94
C LEU A 159 -32.87 19.36 -35.09
N PRO A 160 -33.81 19.73 -34.20
CA PRO A 160 -33.67 20.90 -33.35
C PRO A 160 -32.68 20.60 -32.21
N GLY A 161 -31.44 21.04 -32.35
CA GLY A 161 -30.43 21.00 -31.28
C GLY A 161 -29.84 19.64 -30.92
N ALA A 162 -29.74 18.68 -31.85
CA ALA A 162 -29.20 17.33 -31.57
C ALA A 162 -27.86 17.03 -32.27
N SER A 163 -27.01 16.26 -31.57
CA SER A 163 -25.81 15.59 -32.10
C SER A 163 -26.20 14.30 -32.83
N ILE A 164 -25.67 14.06 -34.03
CA ILE A 164 -25.77 12.73 -34.66
C ILE A 164 -24.64 11.86 -34.09
N TYR A 165 -24.97 10.84 -33.31
CA TYR A 165 -24.01 9.88 -32.77
C TYR A 165 -23.82 8.74 -33.78
N CYS A 166 -22.75 8.80 -34.59
CA CYS A 166 -22.30 7.69 -35.43
C CYS A 166 -21.01 7.13 -34.84
N ALA A 167 -21.12 6.11 -34.00
CA ALA A 167 -19.96 5.51 -33.39
C ALA A 167 -19.34 4.44 -34.32
N GLY A 168 -18.12 4.71 -34.80
CA GLY A 168 -17.27 3.75 -35.51
C GLY A 168 -17.31 3.82 -37.03
N MET A 169 -16.32 4.47 -37.65
CA MET A 169 -15.89 4.11 -39.01
C MET A 169 -14.36 4.05 -39.07
N MET A 170 -13.81 2.84 -39.25
CA MET A 170 -12.52 2.68 -39.92
C MET A 170 -12.77 2.71 -41.43
N LEU A 171 -12.31 3.76 -42.11
CA LEU A 171 -12.30 3.82 -43.58
C LEU A 171 -11.18 2.93 -44.15
N ASN A 172 -11.45 1.64 -44.30
CA ASN A 172 -10.78 0.84 -45.32
C ASN A 172 -11.42 1.15 -46.67
N GLY A 173 -10.78 2.04 -47.44
CA GLY A 173 -10.95 2.18 -48.89
C GLY A 173 -12.38 2.12 -49.46
N GLY A 174 -13.23 3.10 -49.15
CA GLY A 174 -14.52 3.26 -49.82
C GLY A 174 -15.13 4.62 -49.48
N SER A 175 -15.27 5.49 -50.48
CA SER A 175 -15.90 6.81 -50.38
C SER A 175 -17.36 6.71 -49.94
N VAL A 176 -17.77 7.45 -48.90
CA VAL A 176 -19.18 7.83 -48.76
C VAL A 176 -19.47 8.85 -49.87
N ASN A 177 -20.32 8.43 -50.80
CA ASN A 177 -20.72 9.21 -51.96
C ASN A 177 -21.90 10.09 -51.52
N ALA A 178 -21.70 11.39 -51.35
CA ALA A 178 -22.76 12.36 -51.03
C ALA A 178 -23.76 12.58 -52.19
N SER A 179 -23.91 11.59 -53.08
CA SER A 179 -24.74 11.65 -54.29
C SER A 179 -26.07 10.90 -54.17
N GLN A 180 -26.49 10.49 -52.96
CA GLN A 180 -27.78 9.80 -52.75
C GLN A 180 -28.71 10.41 -51.68
N VAL A 181 -28.46 11.65 -51.24
CA VAL A 181 -29.48 12.42 -50.49
C VAL A 181 -30.26 13.28 -51.47
N SER A 182 -31.49 12.88 -51.81
CA SER A 182 -32.42 13.70 -52.60
C SER A 182 -33.58 14.17 -51.72
N GLY A 183 -33.34 15.21 -50.89
CA GLY A 183 -34.36 15.84 -50.06
C GLY A 183 -33.81 17.02 -49.27
N ASP A 184 -34.67 17.98 -48.90
CA ASP A 184 -34.29 19.16 -48.11
C ASP A 184 -34.05 18.76 -46.64
N VAL A 185 -32.79 18.75 -46.21
CA VAL A 185 -32.42 18.62 -44.79
C VAL A 185 -32.22 20.03 -44.24
N THR A 186 -32.98 20.42 -43.21
CA THR A 186 -32.83 21.73 -42.56
C THR A 186 -32.30 21.54 -41.15
N LEU A 187 -31.05 21.97 -40.91
CA LEU A 187 -30.42 21.97 -39.59
C LEU A 187 -30.63 23.35 -38.96
N ASN A 188 -31.40 23.41 -37.88
CA ASN A 188 -31.68 24.66 -37.17
C ASN A 188 -30.85 24.71 -35.88
N GLY A 189 -29.69 25.38 -35.92
CA GLY A 189 -29.05 25.94 -34.72
C GLY A 189 -28.09 25.06 -33.91
N GLY A 190 -27.30 24.16 -34.52
CA GLY A 190 -26.22 23.44 -33.84
C GLY A 190 -25.01 23.18 -34.77
N GLU A 191 -23.79 23.16 -34.22
CA GLU A 191 -22.56 22.82 -34.95
C GLU A 191 -22.60 21.37 -35.44
N ILE A 192 -22.15 21.15 -36.68
CA ILE A 192 -21.86 19.80 -37.20
C ILE A 192 -20.43 19.44 -36.77
N THR A 193 -20.28 18.72 -35.66
CA THR A 193 -19.00 18.08 -35.30
C THR A 193 -18.86 16.76 -36.04
N ALA A 194 -18.16 16.76 -37.17
CA ALA A 194 -17.67 15.54 -37.83
C ALA A 194 -16.21 15.32 -37.43
N GLU A 195 -15.96 14.45 -36.45
CA GLU A 195 -14.60 14.03 -36.07
C GLU A 195 -14.06 13.02 -37.09
N PHE A 196 -13.07 13.41 -37.89
CA PHE A 196 -12.36 12.51 -38.80
C PHE A 196 -11.17 11.84 -38.11
N TYR A 197 -11.23 10.52 -37.90
CA TYR A 197 -10.06 9.71 -37.54
C TYR A 197 -9.37 9.16 -38.81
N ARG A 198 -8.12 9.56 -39.05
CA ARG A 198 -7.19 8.79 -39.89
C ARG A 198 -5.79 8.78 -39.32
N GLY A 199 -5.22 7.57 -39.26
CA GLY A 199 -3.84 7.33 -38.87
C GLY A 199 -2.82 7.90 -39.84
N LYS A 200 -1.66 8.26 -39.28
CA LYS A 200 -0.35 8.60 -39.88
C LYS A 200 -0.30 8.65 -41.42
N VAL A 201 -0.24 9.86 -41.97
CA VAL A 201 0.73 10.25 -43.01
C VAL A 201 1.21 11.67 -42.70
N GLU A 202 2.47 11.91 -43.02
CA GLU A 202 3.34 13.03 -42.65
C GLU A 202 2.79 14.43 -43.00
N ALA A 203 3.38 15.41 -42.31
CA ALA A 203 3.20 16.84 -42.43
C ALA A 203 2.88 17.37 -43.85
N LEU A 204 1.90 18.27 -43.94
CA LEU A 204 1.93 19.42 -44.86
C LEU A 204 0.97 20.53 -44.37
N ILE A 205 1.51 21.73 -44.39
CA ILE A 205 1.00 23.02 -43.89
C ILE A 205 -0.24 23.46 -44.68
N PRO A 206 -1.19 24.20 -44.05
CA PRO A 206 -2.34 24.80 -44.73
C PRO A 206 -1.91 26.04 -45.50
N TYR A 207 -2.38 26.25 -46.74
CA TYR A 207 -2.75 27.58 -47.27
C TYR A 207 -3.43 27.42 -48.64
N TYR A 208 -4.59 28.07 -48.77
CA TYR A 208 -5.18 28.70 -49.97
C TYR A 208 -4.94 28.05 -51.34
N TYR A 209 -6.02 27.62 -51.97
CA TYR A 209 -6.10 27.49 -53.43
C TYR A 209 -6.11 28.88 -54.08
N GLU A 210 -5.09 29.16 -54.89
CA GLU A 210 -5.26 29.80 -56.20
C GLU A 210 -4.78 28.81 -57.28
N ASP A 211 -5.36 28.94 -58.46
CA ASP A 211 -5.76 27.91 -59.43
C ASP A 211 -4.67 27.37 -60.38
N GLU A 212 -5.09 26.40 -61.20
CA GLU A 212 -4.69 26.05 -62.58
C GLU A 212 -4.04 24.67 -62.81
N SER A 213 -4.89 23.65 -63.06
CA SER A 213 -4.92 22.96 -64.36
C SER A 213 -6.03 21.90 -64.47
N GLU A 214 -6.80 21.99 -65.57
CA GLU A 214 -7.67 20.97 -66.22
C GLU A 214 -9.16 20.82 -65.84
N LYS A 215 -9.93 21.76 -66.39
CA LYS A 215 -11.24 21.63 -67.07
C LYS A 215 -11.89 20.23 -67.18
N VAL A 216 -13.10 20.12 -66.62
CA VAL A 216 -14.26 19.53 -67.32
C VAL A 216 -15.45 20.49 -67.17
N ALA A 217 -15.99 20.92 -68.31
CA ALA A 217 -17.08 21.88 -68.43
C ALA A 217 -18.45 21.25 -68.12
N ILE A 218 -19.44 22.08 -67.74
CA ILE A 218 -20.67 22.33 -68.52
C ILE A 218 -21.41 23.58 -67.97
N ASN A 219 -21.40 24.62 -68.81
CA ASN A 219 -22.37 25.69 -69.10
C ASN A 219 -23.55 26.01 -68.17
N GLY A 220 -23.75 27.32 -67.92
CA GLY A 220 -25.10 27.86 -67.71
C GLY A 220 -25.32 29.26 -67.13
N ALA A 221 -24.67 30.30 -67.68
CA ALA A 221 -25.11 31.72 -67.69
C ALA A 221 -25.34 32.49 -66.37
N LEU A 222 -24.47 33.46 -66.10
CA LEU A 222 -24.85 34.80 -65.63
C LEU A 222 -23.86 35.82 -66.20
N THR A 223 -24.40 36.82 -66.90
CA THR A 223 -23.73 37.87 -67.65
C THR A 223 -23.38 39.09 -66.78
N ASP A 224 -22.28 39.74 -67.18
CA ASP A 224 -21.94 41.17 -67.06
C ASP A 224 -21.74 41.79 -65.66
N TYR A 225 -20.52 42.21 -65.31
CA TYR A 225 -20.00 43.57 -65.59
C TYR A 225 -18.55 43.73 -65.10
N GLN A 226 -17.86 44.72 -65.66
CA GLN A 226 -16.41 44.78 -65.87
C GLN A 226 -15.51 45.17 -64.67
N LYS A 227 -14.25 44.72 -64.82
CA LYS A 227 -13.01 45.14 -64.14
C LYS A 227 -12.86 46.65 -63.94
N GLY A 228 -12.43 47.02 -62.74
CA GLY A 228 -11.72 48.26 -62.42
C GLY A 228 -10.77 48.02 -61.24
N GLU A 229 -9.48 48.26 -61.44
CA GLU A 229 -8.42 48.19 -60.43
C GLU A 229 -8.75 49.09 -59.22
N ILE A 230 -8.76 48.53 -58.01
CA ILE A 230 -8.62 49.32 -56.77
C ILE A 230 -7.66 48.61 -55.82
N GLU A 231 -6.62 49.37 -55.49
CA GLU A 231 -5.51 49.21 -54.58
C GLU A 231 -5.66 48.24 -53.40
N LYS A 232 -4.51 47.59 -53.09
CA LYS A 232 -4.18 46.97 -51.80
C LYS A 232 -4.73 47.78 -50.63
N LYS A 233 -5.85 47.34 -50.07
CA LYS A 233 -6.23 47.68 -48.70
C LYS A 233 -6.16 46.41 -47.88
N THR A 234 -5.09 46.32 -47.10
CA THR A 234 -4.87 45.34 -46.05
C THR A 234 -6.04 45.41 -45.06
N LEU A 235 -7.06 44.58 -45.24
CA LEU A 235 -8.01 44.29 -44.18
C LEU A 235 -7.39 43.18 -43.34
N ARG A 236 -6.66 43.56 -42.29
CA ARG A 236 -6.47 42.70 -41.12
C ARG A 236 -7.87 42.29 -40.64
N PRO A 237 -8.19 41.00 -40.44
CA PRO A 237 -9.23 40.68 -39.47
C PRO A 237 -8.72 41.21 -38.13
N ASP A 238 -9.54 41.98 -37.45
CA ASP A 238 -9.20 42.70 -36.22
C ASP A 238 -8.46 41.81 -35.22
N ALA A 239 -7.41 42.36 -34.61
CA ALA A 239 -6.58 41.65 -33.65
C ALA A 239 -7.46 41.03 -32.55
N LEU A 240 -7.37 39.72 -32.37
CA LEU A 240 -7.96 39.03 -31.21
C LEU A 240 -7.57 39.81 -29.94
N PRO A 241 -8.48 40.00 -28.97
CA PRO A 241 -8.11 40.61 -27.70
C PRO A 241 -6.93 39.85 -27.12
N ILE A 242 -5.84 40.58 -26.84
CA ILE A 242 -4.63 40.02 -26.24
C ILE A 242 -4.68 40.07 -24.71
N SER A 243 -5.69 40.71 -24.13
CA SER A 243 -5.93 40.71 -22.69
C SER A 243 -7.38 41.08 -22.36
N GLY A 244 -7.81 40.79 -21.13
CA GLY A 244 -9.16 41.12 -20.64
C GLY A 244 -9.39 40.75 -19.17
N ASN A 245 -10.61 40.97 -18.69
CA ASN A 245 -11.03 40.56 -17.34
C ASN A 245 -11.58 39.11 -17.39
N CYS A 246 -11.24 38.31 -16.38
CA CYS A 246 -11.78 36.96 -16.16
C CYS A 246 -12.12 36.70 -14.68
N GLY A 247 -12.35 37.75 -13.89
CA GLY A 247 -12.77 37.68 -12.49
C GLY A 247 -14.26 37.28 -12.36
N ALA A 248 -14.58 36.55 -11.30
CA ALA A 248 -15.93 36.05 -11.04
C ALA A 248 -16.94 37.17 -10.71
N THR A 249 -16.49 38.22 -10.03
CA THR A 249 -17.29 39.36 -9.63
C THR A 249 -16.59 40.68 -9.98
N ALA A 250 -17.31 41.80 -9.89
CA ALA A 250 -16.73 43.12 -10.09
C ALA A 250 -15.61 43.48 -9.09
N ASN A 251 -15.52 42.77 -7.96
CA ASN A 251 -14.46 42.94 -6.96
C ASN A 251 -13.24 42.06 -7.22
N ASP A 252 -13.36 41.06 -8.10
CA ASP A 252 -12.25 40.20 -8.50
C ASP A 252 -11.48 40.89 -9.62
N SER A 253 -10.24 41.25 -9.33
CA SER A 253 -9.34 41.95 -10.26
C SER A 253 -8.58 41.01 -11.19
N VAL A 254 -9.09 39.79 -11.37
CA VAL A 254 -8.43 38.75 -12.15
C VAL A 254 -8.55 39.07 -13.65
N THR A 255 -7.40 39.07 -14.32
CA THR A 255 -7.25 39.39 -15.73
C THR A 255 -6.48 38.29 -16.44
N TRP A 256 -6.62 38.24 -17.75
CA TRP A 256 -5.84 37.36 -18.62
C TRP A 256 -5.06 38.16 -19.65
N GLU A 257 -3.92 37.64 -20.09
CA GLU A 257 -3.11 38.17 -21.18
C GLU A 257 -2.55 37.02 -22.04
N LEU A 258 -2.57 37.17 -23.36
CA LEU A 258 -1.97 36.28 -24.34
C LEU A 258 -0.71 36.91 -24.91
N THR A 259 0.42 36.22 -24.77
CA THR A 259 1.71 36.65 -25.34
C THR A 259 2.27 35.59 -26.27
N GLU A 260 2.87 36.00 -27.39
CA GLU A 260 3.49 35.07 -28.34
C GLU A 260 4.85 34.58 -27.78
N ASN A 261 5.05 33.26 -27.68
CA ASN A 261 6.22 32.68 -27.01
C ASN A 261 7.17 31.87 -27.94
N GLY A 262 7.12 32.12 -29.25
CA GLY A 262 8.10 31.60 -30.20
C GLY A 262 7.51 30.61 -31.20
N ASP A 263 7.83 29.32 -31.04
CA ASP A 263 7.57 28.24 -32.01
C ASP A 263 6.15 28.24 -32.58
N THR A 264 5.99 27.71 -33.80
CA THR A 264 4.70 27.67 -34.46
C THR A 264 3.97 26.34 -34.27
N ILE A 265 2.69 26.41 -33.92
CA ILE A 265 1.75 25.29 -33.92
C ILE A 265 0.81 25.47 -35.11
N ASN A 266 0.83 24.52 -36.04
CA ASN A 266 -0.05 24.51 -37.23
C ASN A 266 -0.02 25.83 -38.02
N GLY A 267 1.16 26.46 -38.14
CA GLY A 267 1.33 27.72 -38.88
C GLY A 267 0.94 28.99 -38.12
N LYS A 268 0.47 28.90 -36.87
CA LYS A 268 0.29 30.06 -35.96
C LYS A 268 1.33 30.04 -34.85
N LYS A 269 1.68 31.21 -34.30
CA LYS A 269 2.62 31.28 -33.17
C LYS A 269 2.00 30.66 -31.92
N ALA A 270 2.83 29.95 -31.15
CA ALA A 270 2.48 29.48 -29.83
C ALA A 270 2.27 30.67 -28.87
N LEU A 271 1.41 30.45 -27.89
CA LEU A 271 0.94 31.48 -26.96
C LEU A 271 1.18 31.06 -25.51
N THR A 272 1.60 32.01 -24.68
CA THR A 272 1.51 31.94 -23.22
C THR A 272 0.24 32.66 -22.78
N LEU A 273 -0.61 31.97 -22.02
CA LEU A 273 -1.77 32.54 -21.34
C LEU A 273 -1.39 32.84 -19.88
N ALA A 274 -1.29 34.11 -19.54
CA ALA A 274 -1.07 34.56 -18.17
C ALA A 274 -2.40 34.94 -17.52
N ILE A 275 -2.68 34.37 -16.34
CA ILE A 275 -3.79 34.72 -15.46
C ILE A 275 -3.21 35.43 -14.23
N SER A 276 -3.57 36.69 -14.05
CA SER A 276 -2.98 37.57 -13.04
C SER A 276 -4.05 38.33 -12.26
N GLY A 277 -3.70 38.88 -11.10
CA GLY A 277 -4.58 39.72 -10.29
C GLY A 277 -4.99 39.06 -8.98
N THR A 278 -6.02 39.59 -8.33
CA THR A 278 -6.49 39.12 -7.02
C THR A 278 -7.98 38.78 -7.07
N GLY A 279 -8.33 37.61 -6.53
CA GLY A 279 -9.70 37.13 -6.44
C GLY A 279 -9.95 35.85 -7.24
N ALA A 280 -11.22 35.51 -7.41
CA ALA A 280 -11.62 34.28 -8.09
C ALA A 280 -11.76 34.46 -9.60
N MET A 281 -11.40 33.43 -10.38
CA MET A 281 -11.77 33.37 -11.79
C MET A 281 -13.27 33.10 -11.97
N ALA A 282 -13.85 33.62 -13.04
CA ALA A 282 -15.22 33.35 -13.45
C ALA A 282 -15.43 31.88 -13.85
N ASP A 283 -16.64 31.39 -13.60
CA ASP A 283 -17.09 30.08 -14.07
C ASP A 283 -17.71 30.22 -15.46
N TYR A 284 -17.38 29.29 -16.37
CA TYR A 284 -17.87 29.31 -17.73
C TYR A 284 -18.82 28.14 -17.98
N GLU A 285 -20.04 28.41 -18.43
CA GLU A 285 -21.02 27.34 -18.71
C GLU A 285 -20.66 26.50 -19.95
N SER A 286 -20.04 27.13 -20.95
CA SER A 286 -19.53 26.48 -22.16
C SER A 286 -18.09 26.94 -22.46
N PRO A 287 -17.22 26.10 -23.06
CA PRO A 287 -15.96 26.53 -23.65
C PRO A 287 -16.09 27.72 -24.61
N ASP A 288 -17.27 27.90 -25.24
CA ASP A 288 -17.54 29.01 -26.14
C ASP A 288 -17.60 30.38 -25.45
N ASN A 289 -17.73 30.37 -24.12
CA ASN A 289 -17.77 31.59 -23.31
C ASN A 289 -16.36 31.99 -22.81
N LEU A 290 -15.33 31.18 -23.10
CA LEU A 290 -13.97 31.47 -22.67
C LEU A 290 -13.42 32.68 -23.43
N PRO A 291 -12.78 33.64 -22.73
CA PRO A 291 -12.18 34.80 -23.39
C PRO A 291 -11.08 34.44 -24.40
N TRP A 292 -10.41 33.30 -24.18
CA TRP A 292 -9.32 32.76 -25.02
C TRP A 292 -9.72 31.52 -25.84
N LYS A 293 -11.02 31.27 -26.06
CA LYS A 293 -11.53 30.07 -26.75
C LYS A 293 -10.86 29.82 -28.11
N ASP A 294 -10.70 30.87 -28.91
CA ASP A 294 -10.16 30.80 -30.28
C ASP A 294 -8.63 30.58 -30.28
N SER A 295 -8.00 30.70 -29.10
CA SER A 295 -6.57 30.56 -28.88
C SER A 295 -6.18 29.26 -28.18
N CYS A 296 -7.12 28.50 -27.59
CA CYS A 296 -6.83 27.28 -26.81
C CYS A 296 -5.94 26.27 -27.54
N ALA A 297 -6.11 26.13 -28.85
CA ALA A 297 -5.31 25.22 -29.68
C ALA A 297 -3.84 25.65 -29.85
N TYR A 298 -3.47 26.87 -29.47
CA TYR A 298 -2.13 27.43 -29.63
C TYR A 298 -1.47 27.79 -28.30
N ILE A 299 -2.17 27.62 -27.17
CA ILE A 299 -1.62 27.86 -25.83
C ILE A 299 -0.69 26.71 -25.46
N THR A 300 0.60 27.01 -25.30
CA THR A 300 1.66 26.07 -24.90
C THR A 300 2.13 26.28 -23.47
N GLU A 301 1.73 27.38 -22.86
CA GLU A 301 2.10 27.72 -21.50
C GLU A 301 0.93 28.45 -20.83
N VAL A 302 0.63 28.05 -19.59
CA VAL A 302 -0.35 28.72 -18.74
C VAL A 302 0.35 29.13 -17.45
N THR A 303 0.33 30.41 -17.12
CA THR A 303 0.81 30.93 -15.84
C THR A 303 -0.36 31.44 -15.02
N ILE A 304 -0.41 31.08 -13.74
CA ILE A 304 -1.43 31.57 -12.80
C ILE A 304 -0.66 32.23 -11.66
N ASP A 305 -0.81 33.54 -11.51
CA ASP A 305 -0.05 34.31 -10.53
C ASP A 305 -0.64 34.21 -9.11
N GLU A 306 0.22 34.47 -8.12
CA GLU A 306 -0.23 34.63 -6.75
C GLU A 306 -1.26 35.75 -6.60
N GLY A 307 -2.32 35.49 -5.84
CA GLY A 307 -3.47 36.37 -5.66
C GLY A 307 -4.76 35.78 -6.23
N VAL A 308 -4.66 34.88 -7.22
CA VAL A 308 -5.81 34.13 -7.73
C VAL A 308 -6.27 33.12 -6.69
N THR A 309 -7.53 33.21 -6.26
CA THR A 309 -8.08 32.37 -5.18
C THR A 309 -8.90 31.19 -5.67
N ARG A 310 -9.34 31.18 -6.93
CA ARG A 310 -10.09 30.06 -7.52
C ARG A 310 -9.84 29.97 -9.01
N ILE A 311 -9.65 28.76 -9.52
CA ILE A 311 -9.72 28.46 -10.96
C ILE A 311 -11.17 28.11 -11.30
N GLY A 312 -11.74 28.79 -12.29
CA GLY A 312 -13.15 28.67 -12.62
C GLY A 312 -13.51 27.39 -13.37
N LYS A 313 -14.80 27.03 -13.32
CA LYS A 313 -15.41 25.95 -14.09
C LYS A 313 -15.09 26.11 -15.58
N ASN A 314 -14.67 25.03 -16.24
CA ASN A 314 -14.29 24.98 -17.66
C ASN A 314 -13.15 25.93 -18.11
N ALA A 315 -12.42 26.60 -17.20
CA ALA A 315 -11.48 27.69 -17.54
C ALA A 315 -10.40 27.34 -18.60
N PHE A 316 -9.91 26.11 -18.61
CA PHE A 316 -8.91 25.59 -19.55
C PHE A 316 -9.41 24.34 -20.28
N LYS A 317 -10.73 24.15 -20.34
CA LYS A 317 -11.34 23.02 -21.03
C LYS A 317 -10.93 23.02 -22.50
N ASN A 318 -10.50 21.87 -23.01
CA ASN A 318 -10.03 21.65 -24.39
C ASN A 318 -8.78 22.43 -24.82
N CYS A 319 -8.08 23.13 -23.92
CA CYS A 319 -6.75 23.67 -24.19
C CYS A 319 -5.71 22.52 -24.08
N GLN A 320 -5.11 22.11 -25.20
CA GLN A 320 -4.45 20.79 -25.32
C GLN A 320 -2.92 20.80 -25.29
N ASN A 321 -2.27 21.95 -25.49
CA ASN A 321 -0.86 21.99 -25.89
C ASN A 321 0.12 22.43 -24.80
N PHE A 322 -0.34 22.73 -23.59
CA PHE A 322 0.56 23.07 -22.48
C PHE A 322 0.92 21.83 -21.66
N PRO A 323 2.23 21.56 -21.45
CA PRO A 323 2.68 20.31 -20.85
C PRO A 323 2.55 20.26 -19.32
N SER A 324 2.41 21.44 -18.70
CA SER A 324 2.38 21.55 -17.24
C SER A 324 1.65 22.80 -16.78
N VAL A 325 1.07 22.72 -15.58
CA VAL A 325 0.52 23.88 -14.86
C VAL A 325 0.99 23.88 -13.41
N THR A 326 1.32 25.07 -12.90
CA THR A 326 1.59 25.28 -11.47
C THR A 326 0.40 26.00 -10.84
N ILE A 327 -0.18 25.40 -9.80
CA ILE A 327 -1.26 25.97 -9.01
C ILE A 327 -0.62 26.78 -7.86
N PRO A 328 -0.75 28.13 -7.84
CA PRO A 328 -0.15 28.97 -6.81
C PRO A 328 -0.76 28.74 -5.43
N ALA A 329 -0.06 29.15 -4.37
CA ALA A 329 -0.42 28.83 -2.99
C ALA A 329 -1.73 29.52 -2.56
N SER A 330 -2.08 30.64 -3.20
CA SER A 330 -3.32 31.38 -2.98
C SER A 330 -4.58 30.71 -3.50
N VAL A 331 -4.50 29.73 -4.42
CA VAL A 331 -5.69 29.04 -4.96
C VAL A 331 -6.31 28.14 -3.89
N GLU A 332 -7.58 28.38 -3.58
CA GLU A 332 -8.38 27.67 -2.59
C GLU A 332 -9.24 26.57 -3.23
N SER A 333 -9.60 26.70 -4.51
CA SER A 333 -10.34 25.66 -5.23
C SER A 333 -10.09 25.65 -6.75
N ILE A 334 -10.26 24.46 -7.34
CA ILE A 334 -10.23 24.21 -8.79
C ILE A 334 -11.62 23.77 -9.21
N GLY A 335 -12.28 24.56 -10.05
CA GLY A 335 -13.67 24.34 -10.46
C GLY A 335 -13.87 23.16 -11.41
N ALA A 336 -15.13 22.76 -11.56
CA ALA A 336 -15.51 21.58 -12.33
C ALA A 336 -15.03 21.67 -13.79
N SER A 337 -14.49 20.57 -14.31
CA SER A 337 -13.96 20.47 -15.68
C SER A 337 -12.92 21.54 -16.05
N ALA A 338 -12.25 22.17 -15.08
CA ALA A 338 -11.31 23.28 -15.33
C ALA A 338 -10.24 22.93 -16.36
N PHE A 339 -9.70 21.70 -16.33
CA PHE A 339 -8.70 21.20 -17.26
C PHE A 339 -9.22 19.97 -18.04
N TYR A 340 -10.53 19.80 -18.17
CA TYR A 340 -11.10 18.68 -18.91
C TYR A 340 -10.71 18.71 -20.40
N THR A 341 -10.46 17.55 -20.99
CA THR A 341 -10.38 17.40 -22.45
C THR A 341 -11.21 16.20 -22.90
N SER A 342 -11.82 16.25 -24.09
CA SER A 342 -12.43 15.04 -24.66
C SER A 342 -11.35 13.97 -24.96
N TRP A 343 -11.66 12.70 -24.68
CA TRP A 343 -10.85 11.53 -25.06
C TRP A 343 -10.54 11.44 -26.55
N THR A 344 -11.31 12.13 -27.39
CA THR A 344 -11.17 12.14 -28.85
C THR A 344 -9.99 12.99 -29.35
N LEU A 345 -9.47 13.86 -28.49
CA LEU A 345 -8.40 14.80 -28.82
C LEU A 345 -7.02 14.13 -28.66
N ALA A 346 -6.44 13.69 -29.77
CA ALA A 346 -5.19 12.92 -29.81
C ALA A 346 -3.93 13.66 -29.28
N ASN A 347 -4.02 14.96 -28.99
CA ASN A 347 -2.88 15.83 -28.71
C ASN A 347 -2.94 16.51 -27.33
N ASN A 348 -3.53 15.87 -26.32
CA ASN A 348 -3.44 16.38 -24.96
C ASN A 348 -2.01 16.20 -24.39
N HIS A 349 -1.43 17.27 -23.85
CA HIS A 349 -0.06 17.28 -23.35
C HIS A 349 0.07 17.53 -21.84
N LEU A 350 -1.01 17.79 -21.09
CA LEU A 350 -0.92 18.13 -19.65
C LEU A 350 -0.43 16.94 -18.82
N ALA A 351 0.90 16.81 -18.75
CA ALA A 351 1.59 15.68 -18.16
C ALA A 351 1.96 15.90 -16.69
N SER A 352 1.93 17.17 -16.23
CA SER A 352 2.34 17.56 -14.88
C SER A 352 1.45 18.66 -14.29
N VAL A 353 0.94 18.40 -13.09
CA VAL A 353 0.24 19.38 -12.25
C VAL A 353 1.02 19.51 -10.95
N THR A 354 1.44 20.74 -10.61
CA THR A 354 2.22 21.01 -9.39
C THR A 354 1.50 22.02 -8.52
N PHE A 355 1.34 21.73 -7.23
CA PHE A 355 0.86 22.70 -6.25
C PHE A 355 2.06 23.39 -5.58
N ALA A 356 2.00 24.72 -5.47
CA ALA A 356 3.04 25.49 -4.78
C ALA A 356 3.13 25.15 -3.28
N GLU A 357 4.30 25.39 -2.68
CA GLU A 357 4.52 25.18 -1.26
C GLU A 357 3.54 26.04 -0.42
N GLY A 358 2.94 25.45 0.60
CA GLY A 358 1.92 26.13 1.40
C GLY A 358 0.57 26.30 0.69
N SER A 359 0.28 25.46 -0.32
CA SER A 359 -1.01 25.40 -1.00
C SER A 359 -2.20 25.50 -0.04
N LYS A 360 -3.16 26.36 -0.39
CA LYS A 360 -4.44 26.52 0.30
C LYS A 360 -5.59 25.77 -0.40
N CYS A 361 -5.30 25.02 -1.46
CA CYS A 361 -6.32 24.35 -2.24
C CYS A 361 -7.05 23.31 -1.38
N LYS A 362 -8.35 23.51 -1.18
CA LYS A 362 -9.24 22.65 -0.39
C LYS A 362 -10.05 21.70 -1.28
N VAL A 363 -10.43 22.17 -2.46
CA VAL A 363 -11.38 21.46 -3.34
C VAL A 363 -10.80 21.33 -4.74
N ILE A 364 -10.75 20.09 -5.23
CA ILE A 364 -10.59 19.77 -6.65
C ILE A 364 -11.93 19.23 -7.10
N ASP A 365 -12.67 19.99 -7.89
CA ASP A 365 -14.07 19.72 -8.20
C ASP A 365 -14.24 18.65 -9.30
N ASN A 366 -15.49 18.31 -9.62
CA ASN A 366 -15.85 17.22 -10.52
C ASN A 366 -15.18 17.37 -11.90
N CYS A 367 -14.66 16.28 -12.43
CA CYS A 367 -14.03 16.20 -13.76
C CYS A 367 -12.87 17.19 -13.98
N ALA A 368 -12.30 17.80 -12.92
CA ALA A 368 -11.35 18.91 -13.06
C ALA A 368 -10.14 18.59 -13.96
N PHE A 369 -9.66 17.35 -13.94
CA PHE A 369 -8.54 16.83 -14.73
C PHE A 369 -8.88 15.50 -15.42
N GLU A 370 -10.14 15.29 -15.79
CA GLU A 370 -10.53 14.09 -16.54
C GLU A 370 -9.84 14.04 -17.91
N PHE A 371 -9.43 12.83 -18.33
CA PHE A 371 -8.67 12.55 -19.56
C PHE A 371 -7.30 13.26 -19.66
N GLN A 372 -6.78 13.81 -18.57
CA GLN A 372 -5.46 14.45 -18.58
C GLN A 372 -4.36 13.40 -18.47
N PRO A 373 -3.33 13.41 -19.35
CA PRO A 373 -2.26 12.42 -19.35
C PRO A 373 -1.22 12.69 -18.25
N ILE A 374 -1.67 13.09 -17.06
CA ILE A 374 -0.85 13.38 -15.89
C ILE A 374 -0.12 12.10 -15.48
N LYS A 375 1.20 12.19 -15.33
CA LYS A 375 2.02 11.03 -15.00
C LYS A 375 2.06 10.72 -13.50
N SER A 376 2.12 11.76 -12.66
CA SER A 376 2.22 11.63 -11.21
C SER A 376 1.59 12.82 -10.53
N LEU A 377 0.98 12.59 -9.38
CA LEU A 377 0.23 13.62 -8.67
C LEU A 377 0.54 13.63 -7.18
N ILE A 378 0.86 14.81 -6.65
CA ILE A 378 0.97 15.03 -5.21
C ILE A 378 -0.21 15.91 -4.80
N ILE A 379 -1.12 15.33 -4.02
CA ILE A 379 -2.26 16.03 -3.44
C ILE A 379 -1.78 16.72 -2.14
N PRO A 380 -1.78 18.06 -2.06
CA PRO A 380 -1.27 18.78 -0.91
C PRO A 380 -2.17 18.59 0.31
N ALA A 381 -1.60 18.79 1.50
CA ALA A 381 -2.25 18.48 2.78
C ALA A 381 -3.54 19.28 3.05
N SER A 382 -3.71 20.39 2.35
CA SER A 382 -4.88 21.28 2.42
C SER A 382 -6.12 20.72 1.71
N VAL A 383 -5.97 19.74 0.80
CA VAL A 383 -7.10 19.24 0.01
C VAL A 383 -8.00 18.38 0.88
N GLU A 384 -9.22 18.88 1.09
CA GLU A 384 -10.28 18.25 1.88
C GLU A 384 -11.16 17.35 0.99
N SER A 385 -11.39 17.73 -0.28
CA SER A 385 -12.26 16.97 -1.19
C SER A 385 -11.75 16.92 -2.63
N ILE A 386 -11.76 15.72 -3.21
CA ILE A 386 -11.63 15.45 -4.64
C ILE A 386 -13.02 15.05 -5.17
N GLY A 387 -13.50 15.74 -6.19
CA GLY A 387 -14.81 15.54 -6.80
C GLY A 387 -14.89 14.30 -7.68
N ASP A 388 -16.08 14.06 -8.18
CA ASP A 388 -16.42 12.92 -9.02
C ASP A 388 -15.67 12.99 -10.36
N SER A 389 -15.09 11.88 -10.80
CA SER A 389 -14.28 11.75 -12.03
C SER A 389 -13.12 12.75 -12.16
N ALA A 390 -12.68 13.39 -11.07
CA ALA A 390 -11.72 14.49 -11.12
C ALA A 390 -10.40 14.15 -11.85
N PHE A 391 -9.95 12.90 -11.82
CA PHE A 391 -8.74 12.42 -12.50
C PHE A 391 -9.01 11.14 -13.33
N ALA A 392 -10.27 10.87 -13.68
CA ALA A 392 -10.62 9.64 -14.38
C ALA A 392 -10.00 9.61 -15.79
N TYR A 393 -9.74 8.40 -16.29
CA TYR A 393 -9.26 8.15 -17.64
C TYR A 393 -7.94 8.87 -18.00
N ALA A 394 -7.07 9.13 -17.04
CA ALA A 394 -5.77 9.75 -17.31
C ALA A 394 -4.90 8.84 -18.21
N GLY A 395 -5.02 7.51 -18.03
CA GLY A 395 -4.35 6.49 -18.86
C GLY A 395 -2.83 6.38 -18.65
N THR A 396 -2.15 7.45 -18.22
CA THR A 396 -0.70 7.52 -17.96
C THR A 396 -0.34 7.76 -16.49
N LEU A 397 -1.34 7.99 -15.62
CA LEU A 397 -1.12 8.24 -14.19
C LEU A 397 -0.51 7.01 -13.53
N GLU A 398 0.73 7.10 -13.06
CA GLU A 398 1.49 6.01 -12.46
C GLU A 398 1.44 6.03 -10.92
N SER A 399 1.33 7.23 -10.33
CA SER A 399 1.37 7.40 -8.88
C SER A 399 0.59 8.59 -8.34
N VAL A 400 -0.07 8.40 -7.20
CA VAL A 400 -0.74 9.45 -6.43
C VAL A 400 -0.26 9.44 -4.98
N ILE A 401 0.09 10.61 -4.45
CA ILE A 401 0.53 10.76 -3.05
C ILE A 401 -0.39 11.77 -2.37
N PHE A 402 -1.16 11.29 -1.38
CA PHE A 402 -1.88 12.16 -0.46
C PHE A 402 -0.93 12.58 0.68
N THR A 403 -0.92 13.87 1.03
CA THR A 403 -0.09 14.41 2.11
C THR A 403 -0.90 14.99 3.27
N GLY A 404 -2.22 14.90 3.19
CA GLY A 404 -3.17 15.46 4.15
C GLY A 404 -3.52 14.53 5.29
N THR A 405 -4.48 14.98 6.10
CA THR A 405 -5.01 14.20 7.25
C THR A 405 -6.51 13.91 7.13
N LYS A 406 -7.24 14.57 6.22
CA LYS A 406 -8.69 14.43 6.04
C LYS A 406 -9.14 14.71 4.60
N THR A 407 -8.92 13.77 3.69
CA THR A 407 -9.35 13.91 2.29
C THR A 407 -10.50 12.93 1.98
N THR A 408 -11.54 13.40 1.31
CA THR A 408 -12.60 12.57 0.72
C THR A 408 -12.38 12.43 -0.79
N ILE A 409 -12.48 11.21 -1.31
CA ILE A 409 -12.34 10.91 -2.74
C ILE A 409 -13.74 10.64 -3.31
N GLY A 410 -14.14 11.40 -4.33
CA GLY A 410 -15.42 11.27 -5.01
C GLY A 410 -15.55 10.02 -5.87
N ASN A 411 -16.73 9.86 -6.47
CA ASN A 411 -17.07 8.73 -7.32
C ASN A 411 -16.22 8.74 -8.59
N SER A 412 -15.74 7.57 -9.02
CA SER A 412 -14.94 7.40 -10.23
C SER A 412 -13.70 8.29 -10.32
N ALA A 413 -13.23 8.91 -9.22
CA ALA A 413 -12.21 9.95 -9.25
C ALA A 413 -10.90 9.55 -9.94
N PHE A 414 -10.51 8.28 -9.89
CA PHE A 414 -9.33 7.68 -10.55
C PHE A 414 -9.72 6.43 -11.36
N CYS A 415 -10.94 6.39 -11.88
CA CYS A 415 -11.46 5.25 -12.64
C CYS A 415 -10.71 5.10 -13.97
N GLU A 416 -10.48 3.85 -14.38
CA GLU A 416 -9.85 3.47 -15.67
C GLU A 416 -8.41 3.99 -15.84
N ASP A 417 -7.75 4.37 -14.73
CA ASP A 417 -6.32 4.68 -14.69
C ASP A 417 -5.47 3.40 -14.73
N LYS A 418 -5.42 2.81 -15.92
CA LYS A 418 -4.75 1.53 -16.21
C LYS A 418 -3.24 1.53 -16.00
N SER A 419 -2.63 2.69 -15.77
CA SER A 419 -1.21 2.83 -15.43
C SER A 419 -0.97 3.04 -13.93
N LEU A 420 -2.02 3.25 -13.13
CA LEU A 420 -1.88 3.66 -11.73
C LEU A 420 -1.46 2.48 -10.88
N GLU A 421 -0.16 2.39 -10.57
CA GLU A 421 0.40 1.27 -9.84
C GLU A 421 0.47 1.51 -8.33
N THR A 422 0.60 2.77 -7.90
CA THR A 422 0.88 3.13 -6.51
C THR A 422 0.05 4.33 -6.04
N VAL A 423 -0.58 4.19 -4.87
CA VAL A 423 -1.28 5.28 -4.17
C VAL A 423 -0.88 5.25 -2.70
N THR A 424 -0.49 6.41 -2.17
CA THR A 424 -0.27 6.59 -0.72
C THR A 424 -1.51 7.24 -0.11
N PHE A 425 -2.31 6.47 0.62
CA PHE A 425 -3.63 6.89 1.14
C PHE A 425 -3.58 7.69 2.46
N ASP A 426 -2.48 8.37 2.79
CA ASP A 426 -2.35 9.08 4.06
C ASP A 426 -3.46 10.14 4.24
N GLY A 427 -4.17 10.07 5.38
CA GLY A 427 -5.24 11.01 5.71
C GLY A 427 -6.54 10.86 4.92
N VAL A 428 -6.69 9.81 4.11
CA VAL A 428 -7.95 9.55 3.39
C VAL A 428 -9.01 9.06 4.39
N THR A 429 -10.22 9.61 4.27
CA THR A 429 -11.35 9.32 5.17
C THR A 429 -12.49 8.58 4.46
N SER A 430 -12.69 8.82 3.16
CA SER A 430 -13.71 8.15 2.36
C SER A 430 -13.24 7.94 0.93
N ILE A 431 -13.59 6.79 0.35
CA ILE A 431 -13.35 6.43 -1.05
C ILE A 431 -14.70 6.17 -1.72
N GLY A 432 -15.07 7.00 -2.70
CA GLY A 432 -16.36 6.95 -3.39
C GLY A 432 -16.54 5.75 -4.33
N LYS A 433 -17.75 5.66 -4.90
CA LYS A 433 -18.17 4.57 -5.78
C LYS A 433 -17.27 4.50 -7.01
N TYR A 434 -16.80 3.32 -7.39
CA TYR A 434 -15.89 3.12 -8.54
C TYR A 434 -14.59 3.94 -8.54
N ALA A 435 -14.20 4.57 -7.43
CA ALA A 435 -13.12 5.57 -7.41
C ALA A 435 -11.79 5.08 -8.00
N PHE A 436 -11.44 3.80 -7.84
CA PHE A 436 -10.24 3.15 -8.38
C PHE A 436 -10.57 1.96 -9.28
N GLN A 437 -11.77 1.94 -9.89
CA GLN A 437 -12.19 0.87 -10.77
C GLN A 437 -11.20 0.67 -11.93
N LYS A 438 -10.85 -0.59 -12.23
CA LYS A 438 -9.95 -0.98 -13.34
C LYS A 438 -8.57 -0.29 -13.32
N THR A 439 -8.06 0.02 -12.13
CA THR A 439 -6.69 0.53 -11.96
C THR A 439 -5.65 -0.59 -11.92
N ALA A 440 -4.37 -0.25 -12.11
CA ALA A 440 -3.24 -1.18 -12.06
C ALA A 440 -2.58 -1.29 -10.67
N LEU A 441 -3.30 -0.91 -9.61
CA LEU A 441 -2.77 -0.91 -8.25
C LEU A 441 -2.24 -2.29 -7.87
N LYS A 442 -1.02 -2.34 -7.33
CA LYS A 442 -0.37 -3.60 -6.89
C LYS A 442 -0.71 -3.95 -5.44
N SER A 443 -0.88 -2.94 -4.61
CA SER A 443 -1.21 -3.08 -3.20
C SER A 443 -2.05 -1.90 -2.74
N VAL A 444 -2.99 -2.15 -1.85
CA VAL A 444 -3.78 -1.11 -1.17
C VAL A 444 -3.47 -1.19 0.31
N THR A 445 -3.00 -0.09 0.90
CA THR A 445 -2.82 0.07 2.35
C THR A 445 -3.57 1.32 2.77
N LEU A 446 -4.69 1.14 3.46
CA LEU A 446 -5.57 2.24 3.88
C LEU A 446 -5.27 2.65 5.33
N PRO A 447 -5.31 3.96 5.64
CA PRO A 447 -4.96 4.50 6.95
C PRO A 447 -6.07 4.27 7.98
N SER A 448 -5.73 4.36 9.27
CA SER A 448 -6.68 4.33 10.40
C SER A 448 -7.72 5.44 10.39
N THR A 449 -7.53 6.49 9.59
CA THR A 449 -8.49 7.58 9.38
C THR A 449 -9.67 7.19 8.48
N LEU A 450 -9.61 6.03 7.83
CA LEU A 450 -10.64 5.57 6.90
C LEU A 450 -11.96 5.27 7.61
N MET A 451 -13.06 5.77 7.06
CA MET A 451 -14.44 5.56 7.51
C MET A 451 -15.29 4.79 6.50
N LEU A 452 -15.02 4.95 5.20
CA LEU A 452 -15.86 4.34 4.15
C LEU A 452 -15.02 3.97 2.92
N ILE A 453 -15.19 2.73 2.47
CA ILE A 453 -14.92 2.29 1.09
C ILE A 453 -16.28 2.04 0.48
N ASP A 454 -16.69 2.84 -0.50
CA ASP A 454 -18.02 2.71 -1.10
C ASP A 454 -18.10 1.57 -2.12
N GLN A 455 -19.29 1.37 -2.69
CA GLN A 455 -19.59 0.28 -3.60
C GLN A 455 -18.63 0.26 -4.81
N HIS A 456 -18.11 -0.92 -5.15
CA HIS A 456 -17.20 -1.13 -6.30
C HIS A 456 -15.94 -0.25 -6.33
N ALA A 457 -15.51 0.36 -5.21
CA ALA A 457 -14.39 1.31 -5.19
C ALA A 457 -13.10 0.80 -5.86
N PHE A 458 -12.80 -0.50 -5.75
CA PHE A 458 -11.65 -1.19 -6.35
C PHE A 458 -12.07 -2.33 -7.29
N HIS A 459 -13.26 -2.24 -7.89
CA HIS A 459 -13.76 -3.24 -8.83
C HIS A 459 -12.80 -3.42 -10.02
N SER A 460 -12.57 -4.67 -10.43
CA SER A 460 -11.72 -5.01 -11.59
C SER A 460 -10.26 -4.53 -11.52
N CYS A 461 -9.70 -4.34 -10.33
CA CYS A 461 -8.27 -4.07 -10.12
C CYS A 461 -7.41 -5.33 -10.38
N ALA A 462 -7.17 -5.65 -11.65
CA ALA A 462 -6.56 -6.91 -12.09
C ALA A 462 -5.09 -7.13 -11.69
N SER A 463 -4.42 -6.09 -11.22
CA SER A 463 -3.02 -6.14 -10.76
C SER A 463 -2.87 -6.22 -9.24
N LEU A 464 -3.97 -6.13 -8.49
CA LEU A 464 -3.94 -6.03 -7.03
C LEU A 464 -3.56 -7.36 -6.40
N GLU A 465 -2.46 -7.39 -5.64
CA GLU A 465 -1.91 -8.60 -5.01
C GLU A 465 -2.13 -8.64 -3.50
N SER A 466 -2.20 -7.48 -2.84
CA SER A 466 -2.42 -7.39 -1.39
C SER A 466 -3.31 -6.22 -1.00
N VAL A 467 -4.14 -6.46 0.01
CA VAL A 467 -5.04 -5.46 0.58
C VAL A 467 -4.85 -5.43 2.09
N LYS A 468 -4.55 -4.26 2.62
CA LYS A 468 -4.46 -3.99 4.05
C LYS A 468 -5.37 -2.83 4.42
N ILE A 469 -6.36 -3.12 5.24
CA ILE A 469 -7.35 -2.16 5.73
C ILE A 469 -7.15 -2.06 7.24
N THR A 470 -6.76 -0.88 7.70
CA THR A 470 -6.73 -0.53 9.12
C THR A 470 -7.72 0.60 9.29
N GLY A 471 -8.91 0.34 9.84
CA GLY A 471 -9.94 1.35 10.02
C GLY A 471 -9.98 1.95 11.42
N SER A 472 -10.88 2.90 11.61
CA SER A 472 -11.12 3.60 12.88
C SER A 472 -11.97 2.81 13.90
N GLY A 473 -12.28 1.55 13.61
CA GLY A 473 -13.30 0.75 14.30
C GLY A 473 -14.69 0.89 13.66
N GLN A 474 -15.00 2.05 13.07
CA GLN A 474 -16.28 2.34 12.43
C GLN A 474 -16.25 2.19 10.90
N ALA A 475 -15.13 1.75 10.33
CA ALA A 475 -14.95 1.73 8.90
C ALA A 475 -15.89 0.71 8.22
N ILE A 476 -16.53 1.11 7.13
CA ILE A 476 -17.41 0.25 6.33
C ILE A 476 -16.71 -0.12 5.01
N ILE A 477 -16.66 -1.41 4.70
CA ILE A 477 -16.29 -1.89 3.36
C ILE A 477 -17.60 -2.14 2.60
N GLY A 478 -17.81 -1.38 1.52
CA GLY A 478 -19.03 -1.38 0.72
C GLY A 478 -19.26 -2.67 -0.06
N GLU A 479 -20.47 -2.79 -0.62
CA GLU A 479 -20.84 -3.89 -1.50
C GLU A 479 -19.92 -3.93 -2.72
N GLU A 480 -19.45 -5.13 -3.06
CA GLU A 480 -18.64 -5.37 -4.24
C GLU A 480 -17.34 -4.53 -4.34
N ALA A 481 -16.83 -4.01 -3.20
CA ALA A 481 -15.69 -3.09 -3.17
C ALA A 481 -14.44 -3.60 -3.92
N PHE A 482 -14.13 -4.90 -3.82
CA PHE A 482 -13.05 -5.58 -4.53
C PHE A 482 -13.59 -6.70 -5.43
N TYR A 483 -14.85 -6.59 -5.87
CA TYR A 483 -15.54 -7.59 -6.66
C TYR A 483 -15.04 -7.63 -8.09
N GLU A 484 -14.96 -8.85 -8.62
CA GLU A 484 -14.69 -9.18 -10.02
C GLU A 484 -13.38 -8.60 -10.56
N GLY A 485 -12.63 -9.37 -11.35
CA GLY A 485 -11.33 -8.92 -11.89
C GLY A 485 -10.18 -8.77 -10.89
N CYS A 486 -10.41 -8.64 -9.58
CA CYS A 486 -9.40 -8.66 -8.49
C CYS A 486 -8.76 -10.05 -8.24
N LYS A 487 -8.53 -10.80 -9.32
CA LYS A 487 -8.16 -12.22 -9.29
C LYS A 487 -6.74 -12.48 -8.78
N LYS A 488 -5.88 -11.46 -8.63
CA LYS A 488 -4.49 -11.61 -8.19
C LYS A 488 -4.28 -11.40 -6.69
N ILE A 489 -5.31 -11.00 -5.95
CA ILE A 489 -5.20 -10.78 -4.51
C ILE A 489 -4.80 -12.12 -3.85
N LYS A 490 -3.71 -12.12 -3.10
CA LYS A 490 -3.20 -13.27 -2.34
C LYS A 490 -3.43 -13.13 -0.85
N THR A 491 -3.35 -11.90 -0.34
CA THR A 491 -3.40 -11.60 1.08
C THR A 491 -4.34 -10.44 1.36
N VAL A 492 -5.28 -10.64 2.28
CA VAL A 492 -6.17 -9.59 2.78
C VAL A 492 -6.01 -9.50 4.30
N GLU A 493 -5.66 -8.32 4.80
CA GLU A 493 -5.60 -7.98 6.22
C GLU A 493 -6.63 -6.91 6.53
N ILE A 494 -7.57 -7.20 7.41
CA ILE A 494 -8.65 -6.30 7.80
C ILE A 494 -8.62 -6.13 9.31
N SER A 495 -8.56 -4.88 9.76
CA SER A 495 -8.68 -4.52 11.17
C SER A 495 -9.42 -3.21 11.37
N GLY A 496 -10.10 -3.05 12.51
CA GLY A 496 -10.83 -1.82 12.84
C GLY A 496 -11.99 -1.50 11.87
N VAL A 497 -12.75 -2.49 11.42
CA VAL A 497 -13.92 -2.30 10.54
C VAL A 497 -15.23 -2.68 11.23
N ALA A 498 -16.31 -1.97 10.95
CA ALA A 498 -17.65 -2.24 11.47
C ALA A 498 -18.41 -3.27 10.61
N SER A 499 -18.16 -3.32 9.30
CA SER A 499 -18.83 -4.28 8.42
C SER A 499 -18.04 -4.55 7.14
N ILE A 500 -18.22 -5.76 6.62
CA ILE A 500 -17.75 -6.18 5.30
C ILE A 500 -18.99 -6.40 4.43
N GLY A 501 -19.13 -5.60 3.37
CA GLY A 501 -20.31 -5.58 2.51
C GLY A 501 -20.54 -6.86 1.71
N LYS A 502 -21.74 -6.95 1.10
CA LYS A 502 -22.12 -8.04 0.20
C LYS A 502 -21.08 -8.16 -0.93
N GLN A 503 -20.63 -9.38 -1.22
CA GLN A 503 -19.70 -9.69 -2.31
C GLN A 503 -18.39 -8.88 -2.32
N ALA A 504 -18.01 -8.27 -1.19
CA ALA A 504 -16.89 -7.32 -1.12
C ALA A 504 -15.57 -7.88 -1.68
N PHE A 505 -15.29 -9.16 -1.49
CA PHE A 505 -14.12 -9.88 -2.02
C PHE A 505 -14.53 -11.14 -2.81
N SER A 506 -15.76 -11.19 -3.34
CA SER A 506 -16.21 -12.34 -4.11
C SER A 506 -15.37 -12.51 -5.39
N ALA A 507 -15.12 -13.77 -5.77
CA ALA A 507 -14.29 -14.21 -6.87
C ALA A 507 -12.81 -13.76 -6.79
N CYS A 508 -12.28 -13.45 -5.61
CA CYS A 508 -10.84 -13.31 -5.34
C CYS A 508 -10.14 -14.68 -5.37
N THR A 509 -10.12 -15.31 -6.54
CA THR A 509 -9.75 -16.74 -6.73
C THR A 509 -8.32 -17.12 -6.31
N ASN A 510 -7.39 -16.16 -6.20
CA ASN A 510 -6.03 -16.42 -5.70
C ASN A 510 -5.82 -16.03 -4.22
N LEU A 511 -6.87 -15.65 -3.50
CA LEU A 511 -6.75 -15.32 -2.08
C LEU A 511 -6.29 -16.56 -1.32
N GLU A 512 -5.10 -16.52 -0.72
CA GLU A 512 -4.50 -17.62 0.03
C GLU A 512 -4.65 -17.39 1.54
N LYS A 513 -4.59 -16.12 1.95
CA LYS A 513 -4.60 -15.70 3.35
C LYS A 513 -5.57 -14.55 3.60
N LEU A 514 -6.47 -14.75 4.56
CA LEU A 514 -7.39 -13.74 5.06
C LEU A 514 -7.23 -13.60 6.57
N MET A 515 -6.91 -12.39 7.02
CA MET A 515 -6.84 -12.04 8.45
C MET A 515 -7.86 -10.96 8.75
N ILE A 516 -8.78 -11.27 9.67
CA ILE A 516 -9.76 -10.34 10.22
C ILE A 516 -9.45 -10.22 11.72
N THR A 517 -8.90 -9.09 12.16
CA THR A 517 -8.35 -8.89 13.52
C THR A 517 -8.72 -7.54 14.11
N GLY A 518 -8.51 -7.31 15.42
CA GLY A 518 -8.57 -5.98 16.02
C GLY A 518 -9.93 -5.28 15.88
N ILE A 519 -11.03 -6.02 16.08
CA ILE A 519 -12.40 -5.52 15.99
C ILE A 519 -12.90 -5.22 17.40
N GLU A 520 -13.12 -3.94 17.70
CA GLU A 520 -13.74 -3.49 18.95
C GLU A 520 -15.28 -3.48 18.87
N SER A 521 -15.85 -3.46 17.65
CA SER A 521 -17.30 -3.38 17.40
C SER A 521 -17.82 -4.40 16.38
N GLY A 522 -18.45 -5.47 16.87
CA GLY A 522 -19.39 -6.37 16.19
C GLY A 522 -19.37 -6.47 14.66
N THR A 523 -18.25 -6.83 14.03
CA THR A 523 -18.15 -6.89 12.57
C THR A 523 -19.07 -7.95 12.00
N ALA A 524 -19.95 -7.53 11.07
CA ALA A 524 -20.73 -8.44 10.24
C ALA A 524 -20.00 -8.73 8.92
N ILE A 525 -19.79 -10.00 8.61
CA ILE A 525 -19.36 -10.45 7.27
C ILE A 525 -20.61 -10.60 6.40
N GLY A 526 -20.68 -9.86 5.30
CA GLY A 526 -21.85 -9.79 4.42
C GLY A 526 -22.09 -11.03 3.56
N TYR A 527 -23.24 -11.02 2.87
CA TYR A 527 -23.66 -12.05 1.91
C TYR A 527 -22.57 -12.28 0.84
N SER A 528 -22.16 -13.52 0.61
CA SER A 528 -21.14 -13.89 -0.38
C SER A 528 -19.82 -13.09 -0.29
N ALA A 529 -19.48 -12.52 0.87
CA ALA A 529 -18.36 -11.57 0.98
C ALA A 529 -17.02 -12.13 0.46
N PHE A 530 -16.78 -13.43 0.60
CA PHE A 530 -15.59 -14.15 0.14
C PHE A 530 -15.95 -15.38 -0.73
N GLU A 531 -17.12 -15.35 -1.38
CA GLU A 531 -17.54 -16.42 -2.30
C GLU A 531 -16.48 -16.65 -3.40
N GLY A 532 -16.19 -17.90 -3.73
CA GLY A 532 -15.28 -18.25 -4.82
C GLY A 532 -13.80 -17.95 -4.54
N CYS A 533 -13.41 -17.69 -3.29
CA CYS A 533 -12.00 -17.59 -2.87
C CYS A 533 -11.34 -18.99 -2.82
N HIS A 534 -11.23 -19.65 -3.98
CA HIS A 534 -10.90 -21.06 -4.08
C HIS A 534 -9.62 -21.46 -3.34
N LYS A 535 -8.58 -20.63 -3.37
CA LYS A 535 -7.27 -20.90 -2.75
C LYS A 535 -7.17 -20.55 -1.26
N LEU A 536 -8.23 -20.05 -0.64
CA LEU A 536 -8.16 -19.58 0.74
C LEU A 536 -7.85 -20.75 1.66
N ALA A 537 -6.68 -20.73 2.30
CA ALA A 537 -6.17 -21.81 3.13
C ALA A 537 -5.85 -21.38 4.56
N ASP A 538 -5.46 -20.11 4.73
CA ASP A 538 -5.19 -19.47 6.01
C ASP A 538 -6.28 -18.42 6.30
N LEU A 539 -7.25 -18.80 7.11
CA LEU A 539 -8.32 -17.93 7.59
C LEU A 539 -8.13 -17.71 9.10
N THR A 540 -7.78 -16.49 9.47
CA THR A 540 -7.71 -16.05 10.86
C THR A 540 -8.82 -15.04 11.15
N MET A 541 -9.65 -15.34 12.14
CA MET A 541 -10.69 -14.43 12.63
C MET A 541 -10.50 -14.26 14.14
N THR A 542 -10.14 -13.04 14.57
CA THR A 542 -9.91 -12.70 15.98
C THR A 542 -10.59 -11.37 16.31
N GLY A 543 -11.10 -11.24 17.54
CA GLY A 543 -11.92 -10.09 17.96
C GLY A 543 -13.43 -10.33 17.81
N ASN A 544 -14.24 -9.28 17.87
CA ASN A 544 -15.69 -9.35 17.95
C ASN A 544 -16.38 -9.47 16.57
N VAL A 545 -16.17 -10.59 15.86
CA VAL A 545 -17.01 -10.95 14.68
C VAL A 545 -18.33 -11.54 15.18
N THR A 546 -19.48 -10.93 14.86
CA THR A 546 -20.80 -11.31 15.40
C THR A 546 -21.62 -12.18 14.47
N SER A 547 -21.52 -11.97 13.16
CA SER A 547 -22.30 -12.71 12.18
C SER A 547 -21.53 -12.99 10.89
N ILE A 548 -21.70 -14.20 10.37
CA ILE A 548 -21.22 -14.61 9.05
C ILE A 548 -22.43 -14.73 8.13
N GLY A 549 -22.45 -13.98 7.02
CA GLY A 549 -23.56 -13.94 6.07
C GLY A 549 -23.79 -15.24 5.32
N GLN A 550 -24.96 -15.34 4.67
CA GLN A 550 -25.27 -16.42 3.73
C GLN A 550 -24.21 -16.46 2.61
N GLU A 551 -23.79 -17.67 2.22
CA GLU A 551 -22.81 -17.93 1.14
C GLU A 551 -21.44 -17.23 1.33
N ALA A 552 -21.15 -16.68 2.52
CA ALA A 552 -20.00 -15.80 2.75
C ALA A 552 -18.65 -16.40 2.34
N PHE A 553 -18.45 -17.71 2.47
CA PHE A 553 -17.27 -18.47 2.05
C PHE A 553 -17.64 -19.60 1.08
N GLN A 554 -18.78 -19.51 0.38
CA GLN A 554 -19.19 -20.54 -0.57
C GLN A 554 -18.12 -20.74 -1.65
N PHE A 555 -17.93 -21.98 -2.12
CA PHE A 555 -16.93 -22.36 -3.12
C PHE A 555 -15.46 -22.10 -2.72
N CYS A 556 -15.11 -22.00 -1.43
CA CYS A 556 -13.72 -22.04 -0.95
C CYS A 556 -13.11 -23.46 -1.00
N LYS A 557 -13.11 -24.05 -2.20
CA LYS A 557 -12.97 -25.49 -2.43
C LYS A 557 -11.55 -26.05 -2.36
N ASP A 558 -10.51 -25.26 -2.66
CA ASP A 558 -9.15 -25.80 -2.88
C ASP A 558 -8.20 -25.66 -1.68
N GLY A 559 -8.46 -24.74 -0.75
CA GLY A 559 -7.55 -24.41 0.36
C GLY A 559 -8.07 -24.67 1.77
N LEU A 560 -9.36 -24.47 2.02
CA LEU A 560 -9.89 -24.36 3.39
C LEU A 560 -10.11 -25.76 3.98
N VAL A 561 -9.28 -26.13 4.96
CA VAL A 561 -9.34 -27.46 5.61
C VAL A 561 -10.03 -27.40 6.98
N SER A 562 -9.78 -26.32 7.71
CA SER A 562 -10.34 -26.09 9.03
C SER A 562 -10.61 -24.60 9.21
N VAL A 563 -11.65 -24.28 9.97
CA VAL A 563 -12.03 -22.90 10.31
C VAL A 563 -12.17 -22.77 11.81
N VAL A 564 -11.67 -21.66 12.34
CA VAL A 564 -11.78 -21.32 13.75
C VAL A 564 -12.68 -20.10 13.89
N LEU A 565 -13.84 -20.28 14.52
CA LEU A 565 -14.82 -19.24 14.74
C LEU A 565 -14.63 -18.64 16.14
N PRO A 566 -14.45 -17.31 16.26
CA PRO A 566 -14.31 -16.68 17.57
C PRO A 566 -15.58 -16.81 18.39
N ALA A 567 -15.45 -16.72 19.72
CA ALA A 567 -16.55 -16.92 20.68
C ALA A 567 -17.71 -15.94 20.46
N SER A 568 -17.43 -14.78 19.86
CA SER A 568 -18.39 -13.73 19.55
C SER A 568 -19.35 -14.07 18.41
N VAL A 569 -19.12 -15.13 17.63
CA VAL A 569 -19.97 -15.47 16.48
C VAL A 569 -21.32 -16.00 16.97
N GLU A 570 -22.35 -15.20 16.80
CA GLU A 570 -23.73 -15.50 17.20
C GLU A 570 -24.51 -16.22 16.10
N SER A 571 -24.22 -15.92 14.82
CA SER A 571 -24.95 -16.49 13.68
C SER A 571 -24.04 -16.79 12.49
N VAL A 572 -24.36 -17.89 11.81
CA VAL A 572 -23.76 -18.31 10.54
C VAL A 572 -24.91 -18.52 9.55
N GLY A 573 -24.91 -17.75 8.47
CA GLY A 573 -25.95 -17.75 7.45
C GLY A 573 -25.98 -19.07 6.66
N LYS A 574 -27.11 -19.33 6.00
CA LYS A 574 -27.31 -20.52 5.16
C LYS A 574 -26.18 -20.65 4.13
N ASP A 575 -25.72 -21.87 3.88
CA ASP A 575 -24.70 -22.18 2.87
C ASP A 575 -23.38 -21.38 2.99
N ALA A 576 -23.09 -20.78 4.16
CA ALA A 576 -21.92 -19.92 4.38
C ALA A 576 -20.59 -20.60 4.02
N PHE A 577 -20.47 -21.91 4.24
CA PHE A 577 -19.30 -22.71 3.87
C PHE A 577 -19.67 -23.82 2.86
N ASP A 578 -20.74 -23.64 2.09
CA ASP A 578 -21.15 -24.61 1.09
C ASP A 578 -20.09 -24.76 -0.02
N GLU A 579 -19.99 -25.96 -0.60
CA GLU A 579 -18.99 -26.31 -1.62
C GLU A 579 -17.51 -26.05 -1.21
N CYS A 580 -17.23 -25.98 0.11
CA CYS A 580 -15.88 -26.01 0.67
C CYS A 580 -15.35 -27.46 0.74
N ALA A 581 -15.03 -28.04 -0.42
CA ALA A 581 -14.75 -29.47 -0.56
C ALA A 581 -13.67 -30.07 0.37
N LYS A 582 -12.72 -29.26 0.86
CA LYS A 582 -11.66 -29.70 1.78
C LYS A 582 -11.95 -29.41 3.25
N LEU A 583 -13.02 -28.70 3.57
CA LEU A 583 -13.35 -28.30 4.94
C LEU A 583 -13.82 -29.53 5.71
N ALA A 584 -12.96 -30.01 6.61
CA ALA A 584 -13.21 -31.18 7.43
C ALA A 584 -13.77 -30.80 8.81
N THR A 585 -13.33 -29.67 9.37
CA THR A 585 -13.64 -29.31 10.77
C THR A 585 -13.88 -27.81 10.93
N VAL A 586 -14.94 -27.45 11.65
CA VAL A 586 -15.21 -26.10 12.12
C VAL A 586 -15.13 -26.08 13.65
N TYR A 587 -14.24 -25.26 14.18
CA TYR A 587 -14.00 -25.10 15.60
C TYR A 587 -14.75 -23.86 16.10
N LYS A 588 -15.58 -24.00 17.15
CA LYS A 588 -16.25 -22.88 17.81
C LYS A 588 -15.66 -22.62 19.21
N GLN A 589 -15.20 -21.41 19.45
CA GLN A 589 -14.50 -21.06 20.69
C GLN A 589 -15.45 -20.98 21.90
N ASN A 590 -14.99 -21.47 23.06
CA ASN A 590 -15.66 -21.37 24.37
C ASN A 590 -17.08 -21.95 24.42
N ALA A 591 -17.30 -23.02 23.66
CA ALA A 591 -18.62 -23.50 23.36
C ALA A 591 -18.89 -24.81 24.14
N LEU A 592 -19.59 -24.71 25.27
CA LEU A 592 -19.78 -25.78 26.28
C LEU A 592 -20.90 -26.79 25.97
N SER A 593 -21.57 -26.70 24.82
CA SER A 593 -22.75 -27.53 24.49
C SER A 593 -22.67 -28.12 23.08
N LEU A 594 -22.85 -29.42 22.93
CA LEU A 594 -22.71 -30.18 21.67
C LEU A 594 -23.84 -29.99 20.63
N GLU A 595 -24.70 -28.98 20.76
CA GLU A 595 -25.88 -28.81 19.88
C GLU A 595 -25.82 -27.46 19.14
N TRP A 596 -25.11 -27.39 18.01
CA TRP A 596 -25.24 -26.30 17.04
C TRP A 596 -25.67 -26.86 15.69
N GLU A 597 -26.93 -26.66 15.32
CA GLU A 597 -27.43 -26.89 13.96
C GLU A 597 -27.36 -25.59 13.16
N TRP A 598 -26.15 -25.16 12.80
CA TRP A 598 -26.01 -24.07 11.85
C TRP A 598 -26.18 -24.59 10.42
N ALA A 599 -27.28 -24.19 9.77
CA ALA A 599 -27.56 -24.52 8.36
C ALA A 599 -26.49 -23.99 7.36
N GLY A 600 -25.51 -23.23 7.84
CA GLY A 600 -24.40 -22.68 7.07
C GLY A 600 -23.16 -23.56 6.95
N ILE A 601 -23.08 -24.65 7.71
CA ILE A 601 -21.91 -25.55 7.71
C ILE A 601 -22.22 -26.76 6.82
N PRO A 602 -21.32 -27.13 5.89
CA PRO A 602 -21.54 -28.27 5.01
C PRO A 602 -21.65 -29.56 5.83
N SER A 603 -22.56 -30.47 5.44
CA SER A 603 -22.78 -31.74 6.16
C SER A 603 -21.57 -32.67 6.22
N THR A 604 -20.52 -32.36 5.44
CA THR A 604 -19.23 -33.07 5.44
C THR A 604 -18.29 -32.61 6.54
N ALA A 605 -18.52 -31.44 7.14
CA ALA A 605 -17.66 -30.87 8.18
C ALA A 605 -18.22 -31.18 9.58
N GLN A 606 -17.34 -31.58 10.49
CA GLN A 606 -17.69 -31.74 11.90
C GLN A 606 -17.60 -30.40 12.63
N ILE A 607 -18.55 -30.14 13.54
CA ILE A 607 -18.51 -28.97 14.43
C ILE A 607 -17.98 -29.42 15.79
N LEU A 608 -16.86 -28.85 16.23
CA LEU A 608 -16.27 -29.15 17.52
C LEU A 608 -16.23 -27.87 18.37
N GLY A 609 -16.76 -27.95 19.59
CA GLY A 609 -16.49 -26.94 20.61
C GLY A 609 -15.03 -27.07 21.02
N TYR A 610 -14.30 -25.96 21.10
CA TYR A 610 -12.93 -25.97 21.60
C TYR A 610 -12.75 -24.90 22.68
N SER A 611 -12.00 -25.25 23.71
CA SER A 611 -11.45 -24.30 24.66
C SER A 611 -10.03 -23.98 24.21
N MET A 612 -9.64 -22.70 24.21
CA MET A 612 -8.21 -22.39 24.05
C MET A 612 -7.49 -22.78 25.33
N VAL A 613 -6.77 -23.89 25.28
CA VAL A 613 -5.84 -24.26 26.34
C VAL A 613 -4.60 -23.38 26.18
N LYS A 614 -4.46 -22.37 27.04
CA LYS A 614 -3.18 -21.68 27.25
C LYS A 614 -2.24 -22.72 27.86
N ALA A 615 -1.21 -23.14 27.13
CA ALA A 615 -0.21 -24.03 27.72
C ALA A 615 0.34 -23.37 28.99
N PRO A 616 0.41 -24.09 30.13
CA PRO A 616 1.03 -23.55 31.34
C PRO A 616 2.46 -23.12 31.02
N ALA A 617 2.93 -22.07 31.69
CA ALA A 617 4.14 -21.31 31.39
C ALA A 617 5.47 -22.11 31.33
N HIS A 618 5.45 -23.43 31.56
CA HIS A 618 6.61 -24.28 31.75
C HIS A 618 6.96 -25.21 30.57
N VAL A 619 6.19 -25.24 29.48
CA VAL A 619 6.60 -26.00 28.28
C VAL A 619 7.51 -25.15 27.39
N ILE A 620 8.82 -25.20 27.65
CA ILE A 620 9.85 -24.67 26.75
C ILE A 620 10.09 -25.72 25.66
N VAL A 621 9.50 -25.53 24.48
CA VAL A 621 9.94 -26.24 23.27
C VAL A 621 10.95 -25.36 22.54
N SER A 622 12.19 -25.32 23.04
CA SER A 622 13.33 -24.85 22.26
C SER A 622 13.76 -25.97 21.31
N GLY A 623 13.58 -25.77 20.00
CA GLY A 623 14.23 -26.60 18.97
C GLY A 623 13.39 -27.60 18.19
N ALA A 624 12.07 -27.73 18.42
CA ALA A 624 11.22 -28.54 17.55
C ALA A 624 10.83 -27.77 16.27
N THR A 625 10.90 -28.40 15.10
CA THR A 625 10.18 -27.92 13.92
C THR A 625 8.67 -27.98 14.18
N LYS A 626 8.08 -26.84 14.52
CA LYS A 626 6.63 -26.69 14.73
C LYS A 626 5.89 -26.87 13.40
N THR A 627 4.89 -27.74 13.38
CA THR A 627 3.78 -27.65 12.40
C THR A 627 2.45 -27.70 13.13
N PRO A 628 1.98 -26.57 13.68
CA PRO A 628 0.56 -26.28 13.73
C PRO A 628 0.24 -25.08 12.82
N LYS A 629 -0.94 -25.10 12.20
CA LYS A 629 -1.49 -23.95 11.48
C LYS A 629 -1.57 -22.77 12.46
N THR A 630 -0.89 -21.68 12.11
CA THR A 630 -0.66 -20.49 12.92
C THR A 630 -1.96 -19.80 13.35
N LEU A 631 -2.18 -19.67 14.66
CA LEU A 631 -2.98 -18.60 15.29
C LEU A 631 -2.01 -17.73 16.12
N ALA A 632 -2.29 -16.44 16.23
CA ALA A 632 -1.34 -15.36 16.51
C ALA A 632 -0.70 -15.31 17.92
N ASP A 633 -0.87 -16.34 18.77
CA ASP A 633 -0.18 -16.45 20.07
C ASP A 633 0.61 -17.76 20.12
N ASP A 634 1.93 -17.67 20.27
CA ASP A 634 2.93 -18.76 20.14
C ASP A 634 2.74 -20.00 21.06
N ASN A 635 1.68 -20.04 21.88
CA ASN A 635 1.43 -21.01 22.95
C ASN A 635 -0.05 -21.51 23.05
N CYS A 636 -0.90 -21.28 22.05
CA CYS A 636 -2.27 -21.83 22.03
C CYS A 636 -2.35 -23.06 21.12
N PHE A 637 -2.86 -24.18 21.65
CA PHE A 637 -3.05 -25.43 20.90
C PHE A 637 -4.53 -25.72 20.72
N VAL A 638 -4.89 -26.36 19.59
CA VAL A 638 -6.22 -26.91 19.37
C VAL A 638 -6.31 -28.24 20.12
N ALA A 639 -7.37 -28.45 20.90
CA ALA A 639 -7.62 -29.75 21.50
C ALA A 639 -7.70 -30.82 20.37
N TRP A 640 -7.09 -31.96 20.63
CA TRP A 640 -6.91 -33.13 19.75
C TRP A 640 -5.86 -33.02 18.64
N ASP A 641 -5.11 -31.92 18.54
CA ASP A 641 -3.95 -31.85 17.64
C ASP A 641 -2.79 -32.72 18.14
N THR A 642 -2.07 -33.32 17.19
CA THR A 642 -0.86 -34.12 17.44
C THR A 642 0.38 -33.22 17.50
N ILE A 643 1.12 -33.28 18.60
CA ILE A 643 2.36 -32.53 18.81
C ILE A 643 3.53 -33.50 18.89
N THR A 644 4.53 -33.31 18.04
CA THR A 644 5.79 -34.07 18.05
C THR A 644 6.94 -33.19 18.54
N ILE A 645 7.68 -33.65 19.56
CA ILE A 645 8.85 -32.96 20.12
C ILE A 645 10.13 -33.62 19.58
N ALA A 646 10.88 -32.90 18.75
CA ALA A 646 12.19 -33.35 18.25
C ALA A 646 13.32 -32.78 19.13
N PRO A 647 14.30 -33.60 19.59
CA PRO A 647 15.45 -33.10 20.34
C PRO A 647 16.45 -32.36 19.43
N GLU A 648 17.08 -31.30 19.94
CA GLU A 648 18.21 -30.63 19.30
C GLU A 648 19.46 -31.53 19.29
N LYS A 649 20.40 -31.24 18.37
CA LYS A 649 21.70 -31.91 18.31
C LYS A 649 22.48 -31.61 19.60
N GLY A 650 22.76 -32.65 20.40
CA GLY A 650 23.43 -32.52 21.70
C GLY A 650 22.53 -32.62 22.92
N TYR A 651 21.23 -32.92 22.73
CA TYR A 651 20.27 -33.08 23.83
C TYR A 651 19.42 -34.35 23.63
N THR A 652 18.96 -34.97 24.73
CA THR A 652 17.99 -36.09 24.71
C THR A 652 16.77 -35.78 25.56
N ILE A 653 15.60 -36.26 25.14
CA ILE A 653 14.36 -36.18 25.93
C ILE A 653 14.28 -37.46 26.75
N SER A 654 14.34 -37.35 28.08
CA SER A 654 14.47 -38.51 28.97
C SER A 654 13.14 -38.94 29.61
N ASN A 655 12.17 -38.03 29.73
CA ASN A 655 10.83 -38.35 30.22
C ASN A 655 9.81 -37.32 29.72
N VAL A 656 8.59 -37.77 29.41
CA VAL A 656 7.45 -36.90 29.12
C VAL A 656 6.21 -37.42 29.85
N SER A 657 5.66 -36.62 30.77
CA SER A 657 4.49 -36.98 31.58
C SER A 657 3.43 -35.88 31.56
N ALA A 658 2.16 -36.28 31.46
CA ALA A 658 1.00 -35.42 31.61
C ALA A 658 0.57 -35.39 33.09
N MET A 659 0.32 -34.20 33.66
CA MET A 659 -0.05 -34.04 35.07
C MET A 659 -1.54 -34.30 35.41
N THR A 660 -2.37 -34.70 34.45
CA THR A 660 -3.81 -34.94 34.68
C THR A 660 -4.17 -36.41 34.53
N ASP A 661 -5.21 -36.86 35.25
CA ASP A 661 -5.75 -38.23 35.20
C ASP A 661 -6.49 -38.57 33.87
N VAL A 662 -6.47 -37.66 32.90
CA VAL A 662 -7.04 -37.88 31.56
C VAL A 662 -6.05 -38.73 30.77
N PRO A 663 -6.45 -39.89 30.20
CA PRO A 663 -5.54 -40.75 29.46
C PRO A 663 -5.10 -40.06 28.16
N VAL A 664 -3.97 -39.36 28.19
CA VAL A 664 -3.23 -38.95 27.00
C VAL A 664 -2.63 -40.23 26.41
N LEU A 665 -3.13 -40.66 25.25
CA LEU A 665 -2.49 -41.72 24.46
C LEU A 665 -1.11 -41.22 24.03
N VAL A 666 -0.07 -41.66 24.75
CA VAL A 666 1.32 -41.46 24.34
C VAL A 666 1.61 -42.49 23.25
N GLU A 667 1.53 -42.07 21.99
CA GLU A 667 2.08 -42.88 20.92
C GLU A 667 3.61 -42.86 21.06
N SER A 668 4.21 -44.05 21.13
CA SER A 668 5.67 -44.20 21.17
C SER A 668 6.34 -43.30 20.12
N ASN A 669 7.36 -42.52 20.53
CA ASN A 669 8.15 -41.54 19.76
C ASN A 669 7.78 -40.05 19.96
N ASN A 670 7.85 -39.55 21.21
CA ASN A 670 7.79 -38.12 21.55
C ASN A 670 6.59 -37.36 20.95
N THR A 671 5.46 -38.05 20.76
CA THR A 671 4.27 -37.54 20.08
C THR A 671 3.07 -37.63 21.02
N PHE A 672 2.29 -36.55 21.14
CA PHE A 672 1.18 -36.42 22.10
C PHE A 672 -0.08 -35.85 21.44
N ILE A 673 -1.26 -36.27 21.91
CA ILE A 673 -2.55 -35.70 21.53
C ILE A 673 -3.03 -34.80 22.69
N MET A 674 -3.30 -33.52 22.40
CA MET A 674 -3.81 -32.59 23.43
C MET A 674 -5.27 -32.92 23.78
N PRO A 675 -5.66 -33.12 25.05
CA PRO A 675 -7.07 -33.33 25.40
C PRO A 675 -7.83 -31.99 25.56
N ASP A 676 -9.13 -32.09 25.85
CA ASP A 676 -10.05 -30.95 26.00
C ASP A 676 -9.73 -30.02 27.20
N GLU A 677 -8.93 -30.49 28.16
CA GLU A 677 -8.50 -29.75 29.35
C GLU A 677 -7.00 -29.41 29.32
N ALA A 678 -6.59 -28.38 30.07
CA ALA A 678 -5.20 -27.95 30.13
C ALA A 678 -4.27 -29.03 30.69
N VAL A 679 -3.46 -29.65 29.81
CA VAL A 679 -2.41 -30.60 30.22
C VAL A 679 -1.09 -29.89 30.37
N THR A 680 -0.47 -30.05 31.53
CA THR A 680 0.93 -29.71 31.74
C THR A 680 1.77 -30.89 31.25
N VAL A 681 2.64 -30.66 30.27
CA VAL A 681 3.58 -31.65 29.74
C VAL A 681 4.98 -31.30 30.24
N ASP A 682 5.49 -32.07 31.20
CA ASP A 682 6.88 -31.94 31.64
C ASP A 682 7.77 -32.80 30.74
N ALA A 683 8.63 -32.16 29.95
CA ALA A 683 9.67 -32.82 29.17
C ALA A 683 11.04 -32.54 29.80
N THR A 684 11.72 -33.58 30.29
CA THR A 684 13.08 -33.42 30.84
C THR A 684 14.10 -33.51 29.71
N VAL A 685 14.86 -32.45 29.48
CA VAL A 685 15.91 -32.40 28.45
C VAL A 685 17.27 -32.56 29.13
N ALA A 686 18.03 -33.59 28.75
CA ALA A 686 19.39 -33.81 29.26
C ALA A 686 20.43 -33.35 28.24
N LYS A 687 21.36 -32.47 28.66
CA LYS A 687 22.53 -32.07 27.85
C LYS A 687 23.49 -33.24 27.72
N ILE A 688 23.91 -33.56 26.49
CA ILE A 688 24.99 -34.50 26.24
C ILE A 688 26.31 -33.77 26.58
N VAL A 689 26.89 -34.07 27.74
CA VAL A 689 28.14 -33.46 28.23
C VAL A 689 29.37 -34.24 27.76
N VAL A 690 30.50 -33.54 27.60
CA VAL A 690 31.79 -34.16 27.24
C VAL A 690 32.27 -35.03 28.41
N THR A 691 32.26 -36.35 28.22
CA THR A 691 32.67 -37.32 29.24
C THR A 691 34.08 -37.86 29.02
N GLY A 692 34.61 -37.76 27.80
CA GLY A 692 35.97 -38.18 27.49
C GLY A 692 36.51 -37.57 26.21
N MET A 693 37.84 -37.47 26.12
CA MET A 693 38.58 -37.01 24.96
C MET A 693 39.72 -37.98 24.67
N THR A 694 39.93 -38.33 23.41
CA THR A 694 41.03 -39.18 22.96
C THR A 694 41.84 -38.49 21.86
N MET A 695 43.16 -38.51 21.99
CA MET A 695 44.11 -37.99 21.01
C MET A 695 45.46 -38.72 21.10
N PRO A 696 46.36 -38.60 20.10
CA PRO A 696 47.65 -39.27 20.13
C PRO A 696 48.54 -38.74 21.27
N ALA A 697 49.10 -39.63 22.09
CA ALA A 697 49.94 -39.25 23.23
C ALA A 697 51.28 -38.61 22.80
N THR A 698 51.82 -39.01 21.65
CA THR A 698 53.08 -38.50 21.10
C THR A 698 52.99 -38.29 19.58
N MET A 699 53.70 -37.29 19.07
CA MET A 699 53.82 -37.00 17.65
C MET A 699 55.27 -36.61 17.33
N SER A 700 55.93 -37.36 16.44
CA SER A 700 57.29 -37.05 15.99
C SER A 700 57.28 -36.32 14.65
N MET A 701 58.04 -35.23 14.54
CA MET A 701 58.11 -34.35 13.37
C MET A 701 59.56 -33.86 13.15
N ASN A 702 59.93 -33.44 11.95
CA ASN A 702 61.20 -32.72 11.73
C ASN A 702 60.95 -31.21 11.74
N ALA A 703 61.95 -30.41 12.08
CA ALA A 703 61.83 -28.95 12.02
C ALA A 703 61.47 -28.48 10.59
N GLY A 704 60.38 -27.74 10.45
CA GLY A 704 59.78 -27.32 9.17
C GLY A 704 58.51 -28.09 8.78
N ASP A 705 58.24 -29.25 9.38
CA ASP A 705 57.05 -30.06 9.08
C ASP A 705 55.77 -29.47 9.67
N SER A 706 54.61 -29.78 9.05
CA SER A 706 53.29 -29.50 9.64
C SER A 706 52.36 -30.70 9.55
N LYS A 707 51.58 -30.97 10.61
CA LYS A 707 50.65 -32.09 10.70
C LYS A 707 49.42 -31.71 11.53
N THR A 708 48.24 -32.13 11.10
CA THR A 708 47.00 -31.88 11.87
C THR A 708 46.79 -32.95 12.91
N LEU A 709 46.46 -32.52 14.12
CA LEU A 709 46.22 -33.38 15.27
C LEU A 709 44.72 -33.66 15.40
N THR A 710 44.32 -34.92 15.22
CA THR A 710 42.92 -35.34 15.29
C THR A 710 42.53 -35.61 16.75
N VAL A 711 41.50 -34.90 17.22
CA VAL A 711 40.92 -35.06 18.57
C VAL A 711 39.54 -35.68 18.41
N VAL A 712 39.24 -36.71 19.20
CA VAL A 712 37.92 -37.35 19.23
C VAL A 712 37.32 -37.14 20.61
N VAL A 713 36.15 -36.53 20.66
CA VAL A 713 35.41 -36.27 21.89
C VAL A 713 34.22 -37.23 21.98
N SER A 714 33.92 -37.70 23.20
CA SER A 714 32.91 -38.73 23.46
C SER A 714 31.92 -38.31 24.56
N PRO A 715 30.62 -38.62 24.41
CA PRO A 715 29.99 -39.25 23.24
C PRO A 715 29.82 -38.27 22.07
N GLY A 716 29.85 -38.78 20.83
CA GLY A 716 29.75 -37.95 19.63
C GLY A 716 28.42 -37.19 19.55
N GLY A 717 28.48 -35.87 19.41
CA GLY A 717 27.32 -34.98 19.36
C GLY A 717 27.16 -34.03 20.56
N ALA A 718 28.09 -34.04 21.53
CA ALA A 718 28.16 -33.02 22.59
C ALA A 718 28.44 -31.62 22.02
N ASP A 719 27.91 -30.58 22.69
CA ASP A 719 28.14 -29.17 22.36
C ASP A 719 29.51 -28.75 22.91
N GLU A 720 30.56 -28.91 22.09
CA GLU A 720 31.97 -28.82 22.52
C GLU A 720 32.71 -27.63 21.91
N THR A 721 33.43 -26.89 22.75
CA THR A 721 34.46 -25.95 22.29
C THR A 721 35.83 -26.56 22.57
N VAL A 722 36.63 -26.81 21.52
CA VAL A 722 37.96 -27.41 21.62
C VAL A 722 39.02 -26.31 21.47
N ILE A 723 39.82 -26.12 22.51
CA ILE A 723 40.85 -25.08 22.58
C ILE A 723 42.23 -25.75 22.56
N PHE A 724 43.08 -25.35 21.62
CA PHE A 724 44.46 -25.84 21.48
C PHE A 724 45.45 -24.80 22.00
N SER A 725 46.49 -25.25 22.70
CA SER A 725 47.61 -24.41 23.11
C SER A 725 48.93 -25.17 23.08
N SER A 726 50.03 -24.48 22.83
CA SER A 726 51.38 -25.04 22.93
C SER A 726 52.09 -24.46 24.13
N ASN A 727 52.72 -25.30 24.96
CA ASN A 727 53.54 -24.82 26.06
C ASN A 727 54.90 -24.25 25.58
N ASN A 728 55.28 -24.48 24.33
CA ASN A 728 56.56 -24.05 23.77
C ASN A 728 56.46 -23.76 22.27
N GLU A 729 55.90 -22.58 21.96
CA GLU A 729 55.71 -22.10 20.60
C GLU A 729 57.01 -21.86 19.80
N LYS A 730 58.17 -21.88 20.46
CA LYS A 730 59.47 -21.84 19.79
C LYS A 730 59.86 -23.18 19.17
N VAL A 731 59.35 -24.28 19.72
CA VAL A 731 59.59 -25.65 19.24
C VAL A 731 58.46 -26.12 18.33
N ALA A 732 57.20 -25.94 18.72
CA ALA A 732 56.05 -26.21 17.85
C ALA A 732 54.85 -25.30 18.18
N THR A 733 54.16 -24.80 17.17
CA THR A 733 52.88 -24.06 17.32
C THR A 733 51.70 -24.89 16.90
N VAL A 734 50.52 -24.59 17.45
CA VAL A 734 49.24 -25.19 17.04
C VAL A 734 48.23 -24.07 16.78
N ASP A 735 47.41 -24.21 15.75
CA ASP A 735 46.30 -23.28 15.48
C ASP A 735 44.95 -23.81 15.97
N GLU A 736 43.90 -23.00 15.86
CA GLU A 736 42.53 -23.33 16.28
C GLU A 736 41.96 -24.58 15.60
N SER A 737 42.52 -25.01 14.45
CA SER A 737 42.11 -26.22 13.74
C SER A 737 42.86 -27.48 14.19
N GLY A 738 43.78 -27.35 15.15
CA GLY A 738 44.65 -28.44 15.61
C GLY A 738 45.85 -28.70 14.69
N LYS A 739 46.19 -27.78 13.77
CA LYS A 739 47.37 -27.94 12.90
C LYS A 739 48.64 -27.57 13.64
N VAL A 740 49.51 -28.55 13.86
CA VAL A 740 50.80 -28.39 14.51
C VAL A 740 51.89 -28.10 13.48
N VAL A 741 52.70 -27.08 13.72
CA VAL A 741 53.87 -26.71 12.90
C VAL A 741 55.13 -26.79 13.75
N ALA A 742 56.07 -27.65 13.34
CA ALA A 742 57.36 -27.84 14.00
C ALA A 742 58.35 -26.76 13.57
N LYS A 743 58.90 -26.00 14.52
CA LYS A 743 59.76 -24.83 14.25
C LYS A 743 61.23 -25.06 14.54
N ALA A 744 61.55 -25.78 15.61
CA ALA A 744 62.94 -26.02 16.04
C ALA A 744 63.06 -27.34 16.79
N ALA A 745 64.25 -27.93 16.79
CA ALA A 745 64.51 -29.17 17.49
C ALA A 745 64.22 -29.03 18.99
N GLY A 746 63.47 -29.97 19.57
CA GLY A 746 63.07 -29.94 20.96
C GLY A 746 61.73 -30.61 21.19
N GLU A 747 61.23 -30.52 22.42
CA GLU A 747 59.92 -31.07 22.79
C GLU A 747 58.96 -29.93 23.11
N ALA A 748 57.75 -30.01 22.56
CA ALA A 748 56.62 -29.16 22.91
C ALA A 748 55.44 -30.04 23.32
N ILE A 749 54.62 -29.55 24.25
CA ILE A 749 53.38 -30.20 24.65
C ILE A 749 52.25 -29.36 24.08
N ILE A 750 51.47 -29.98 23.20
CA ILE A 750 50.21 -29.44 22.73
C ILE A 750 49.12 -29.90 23.68
N THR A 751 48.47 -28.94 24.34
CA THR A 751 47.36 -29.18 25.26
C THR A 751 46.06 -28.85 24.56
N VAL A 752 45.11 -29.75 24.68
CA VAL A 752 43.75 -29.61 24.13
C VAL A 752 42.77 -29.66 25.28
N ILE A 753 41.86 -28.69 25.32
CA ILE A 753 40.79 -28.62 26.32
C ILE A 753 39.47 -28.64 25.57
N ALA A 754 38.60 -29.61 25.86
CA ALA A 754 37.19 -29.54 25.47
C ALA A 754 36.39 -29.02 26.66
N THR A 755 35.70 -27.91 26.45
CA THR A 755 34.85 -27.28 27.46
C THR A 755 33.38 -27.56 27.19
N ASN A 756 32.59 -27.63 28.26
CA ASN A 756 31.12 -27.79 28.19
C ASN A 756 30.38 -26.45 28.02
N GLY A 757 31.11 -25.35 27.74
CA GLY A 757 30.56 -24.01 27.54
C GLY A 757 30.10 -23.27 28.80
N THR A 758 30.48 -23.74 29.99
CA THR A 758 30.15 -23.13 31.30
C THR A 758 31.33 -22.32 31.85
N ALA A 759 31.05 -21.31 32.68
CA ALA A 759 32.09 -20.52 33.37
C ALA A 759 32.85 -21.31 34.46
N ASP A 760 32.32 -22.48 34.84
CA ASP A 760 32.98 -23.42 35.75
C ASP A 760 33.87 -24.39 34.94
N THR A 761 35.19 -24.31 35.17
CA THR A 761 36.22 -25.08 34.44
C THR A 761 36.57 -26.40 35.11
N SER A 762 35.87 -26.79 36.19
CA SER A 762 36.17 -28.00 36.95
C SER A 762 35.85 -29.31 36.20
N ASP A 763 34.98 -29.25 35.19
CA ASP A 763 34.53 -30.41 34.39
C ASP A 763 35.22 -30.56 33.02
N ASP A 764 36.07 -29.59 32.65
CA ASP A 764 36.77 -29.59 31.36
C ASP A 764 37.63 -30.84 31.18
N LYS A 765 37.64 -31.38 29.95
CA LYS A 765 38.46 -32.55 29.62
C LYS A 765 39.71 -32.11 28.89
N THR A 766 40.85 -32.31 29.54
CA THR A 766 42.16 -31.99 28.99
C THR A 766 42.85 -33.24 28.48
N ALA A 767 43.45 -33.14 27.30
CA ALA A 767 44.40 -34.13 26.80
C ALA A 767 45.64 -33.44 26.24
N THR A 768 46.78 -34.12 26.29
CA THR A 768 48.07 -33.57 25.89
C THR A 768 48.77 -34.48 24.89
N CYS A 769 49.36 -33.89 23.85
CA CYS A 769 50.24 -34.59 22.92
C CYS A 769 51.65 -34.02 23.05
N LYS A 770 52.60 -34.91 23.33
CA LYS A 770 54.02 -34.55 23.31
C LYS A 770 54.53 -34.57 21.87
N VAL A 771 54.82 -33.40 21.33
CA VAL A 771 55.41 -33.19 20.01
C VAL A 771 56.93 -33.20 20.14
N ILE A 772 57.57 -34.20 19.55
CA ILE A 772 59.03 -34.35 19.51
C ILE A 772 59.51 -33.89 18.14
N VAL A 773 60.14 -32.72 18.11
CA VAL A 773 60.72 -32.16 16.90
C VAL A 773 62.19 -32.55 16.83
N SER A 774 62.54 -33.39 15.89
CA SER A 774 63.93 -33.76 15.61
C SER A 774 64.62 -32.65 14.84
N ALA A 775 65.89 -32.36 15.19
CA ALA A 775 66.74 -31.54 14.34
C ALA A 775 66.83 -32.16 12.94
N PRO A 776 66.86 -31.37 11.87
CA PRO A 776 67.19 -31.92 10.56
C PRO A 776 68.55 -32.60 10.70
N ALA A 777 68.66 -33.85 10.23
CA ALA A 777 69.82 -34.69 10.50
C ALA A 777 71.13 -33.99 10.10
N GLU A 778 71.87 -33.51 11.09
CA GLU A 778 73.31 -33.33 11.03
C GLU A 778 73.97 -33.96 12.26
N GLN A 779 75.11 -34.57 12.00
CA GLN A 779 75.77 -35.63 12.76
C GLN A 779 76.32 -35.18 14.12
N THR A 780 76.27 -36.10 15.11
CA THR A 780 77.27 -36.35 16.20
C THR A 780 77.48 -35.25 17.26
N ASN A 781 77.77 -35.48 18.55
CA ASN A 781 77.84 -36.60 19.50
C ASN A 781 78.05 -35.99 20.92
N ILE A 782 77.44 -36.55 21.97
CA ILE A 782 77.92 -36.67 23.39
C ILE A 782 78.10 -35.34 24.18
N GLY A 783 77.66 -35.13 25.43
CA GLY A 783 77.07 -35.96 26.50
C GLY A 783 77.39 -35.34 27.87
N GLY A 784 76.49 -35.50 28.86
CA GLY A 784 76.70 -35.28 30.30
C GLY A 784 76.59 -33.82 30.79
N GLY A 785 75.94 -33.45 31.89
CA GLY A 785 75.34 -34.20 32.99
C GLY A 785 75.60 -33.44 34.30
N GLY A 786 74.56 -33.20 35.11
CA GLY A 786 74.70 -33.20 36.56
C GLY A 786 74.48 -31.93 37.39
N ILE A 787 73.57 -32.10 38.36
CA ILE A 787 73.63 -31.79 39.83
C ILE A 787 73.50 -30.36 40.40
N SER A 788 72.35 -30.14 41.05
CA SER A 788 72.08 -29.77 42.47
C SER A 788 72.77 -28.59 43.19
N GLY A 789 71.93 -27.86 43.95
CA GLY A 789 72.26 -27.03 45.13
C GLY A 789 71.36 -25.77 45.16
N GLY A 790 70.67 -25.34 46.22
CA GLY A 790 70.70 -25.64 47.66
C GLY A 790 70.83 -24.33 48.47
N GLY A 791 69.89 -24.07 49.40
CA GLY A 791 69.97 -23.07 50.50
C GLY A 791 69.59 -21.63 50.13
N GLY A 792 68.96 -20.78 50.98
CA GLY A 792 68.58 -20.83 52.40
C GLY A 792 68.33 -19.39 52.92
N ILE A 793 67.92 -19.26 54.20
CA ILE A 793 68.02 -18.06 55.10
C ILE A 793 66.84 -17.04 54.94
N SER A 794 65.83 -16.97 55.83
CA SER A 794 65.69 -16.27 57.15
C SER A 794 65.98 -14.76 57.07
N ASP A 795 65.39 -13.79 57.79
CA ASP A 795 64.45 -13.59 58.92
C ASP A 795 63.89 -12.15 58.64
N GLY A 796 62.70 -11.72 59.04
CA GLY A 796 62.21 -11.55 60.40
C GLY A 796 61.43 -10.21 60.50
N GLY A 797 60.66 -10.02 61.56
CA GLY A 797 60.12 -8.71 61.95
C GLY A 797 58.62 -8.67 62.24
N SER A 798 58.30 -8.73 63.52
CA SER A 798 56.97 -8.81 64.12
C SER A 798 56.38 -7.44 64.51
N SER A 799 55.04 -7.45 64.59
CA SER A 799 54.16 -6.78 65.57
C SER A 799 53.79 -5.29 65.47
N ASN A 800 52.47 -5.12 65.42
CA ASN A 800 51.59 -4.28 66.24
C ASN A 800 51.60 -2.75 66.13
N THR A 801 50.37 -2.26 65.93
CA THR A 801 49.79 -0.92 66.16
C THR A 801 50.20 -0.29 67.51
N PRO A 802 50.26 1.06 67.66
CA PRO A 802 49.06 1.94 67.69
C PRO A 802 49.23 3.43 67.27
N ALA A 803 48.08 4.16 67.21
CA ALA A 803 47.83 5.60 67.50
C ALA A 803 48.66 6.70 66.81
N ASP A 804 48.25 7.97 66.64
CA ASP A 804 47.02 8.77 66.54
C ASP A 804 47.55 10.20 66.18
N THR A 805 46.69 11.09 65.69
CA THR A 805 46.87 12.56 65.55
C THR A 805 47.89 13.11 64.51
N ASP A 806 47.42 13.72 63.41
CA ASP A 806 47.23 15.19 63.31
C ASP A 806 46.60 15.63 61.97
N LYS A 807 45.74 16.66 62.09
CA LYS A 807 45.07 17.49 61.04
C LYS A 807 46.12 18.33 60.24
N PRO A 808 45.81 19.10 59.16
CA PRO A 808 44.49 19.47 58.64
C PRO A 808 44.28 19.59 57.10
N SER A 809 43.01 19.89 56.76
CA SER A 809 42.48 20.77 55.71
C SER A 809 41.89 20.16 54.41
N ASP A 810 40.61 20.50 54.26
CA ASP A 810 39.81 20.78 53.07
C ASP A 810 39.55 19.73 51.99
N GLY A 811 38.24 19.54 51.71
CA GLY A 811 37.76 19.06 50.43
C GLY A 811 36.55 18.14 50.52
N LYS A 812 35.35 18.72 50.59
CA LYS A 812 34.03 18.05 50.51
C LYS A 812 33.94 17.05 49.35
N THR A 813 33.41 15.85 49.62
CA THR A 813 32.32 15.21 48.85
C THR A 813 31.63 14.18 49.74
N GLY A 814 30.41 14.50 50.17
CA GLY A 814 29.44 13.50 50.61
C GLY A 814 28.60 13.09 49.41
N ASN A 815 28.30 11.81 49.29
CA ASN A 815 27.03 11.42 48.68
C ASN A 815 26.49 10.19 49.42
N GLU A 816 25.52 10.45 50.28
CA GLU A 816 24.59 9.47 50.84
C GLU A 816 23.73 8.94 49.69
N THR A 817 23.70 7.62 49.49
CA THR A 817 22.56 6.99 48.81
C THR A 817 21.40 6.97 49.79
N LYS A 818 20.60 8.06 49.78
CA LYS A 818 19.26 8.08 50.36
C LYS A 818 18.31 7.34 49.43
N ASP A 819 17.83 6.22 49.94
CA ASP A 819 16.49 5.72 49.76
C ASP A 819 15.45 6.86 49.66
N PRO A 820 14.64 6.94 48.59
CA PRO A 820 13.44 7.73 48.56
C PRO A 820 12.21 6.79 48.63
N SER A 821 11.65 6.58 49.81
CA SER A 821 10.26 6.99 50.15
C SER A 821 9.64 6.20 51.31
N GLU A 822 10.01 6.54 52.55
CA GLU A 822 9.02 6.63 53.65
C GLU A 822 8.98 8.08 54.16
N GLY A 823 7.84 8.75 53.95
CA GLY A 823 7.62 10.13 54.35
C GLY A 823 6.15 10.53 54.21
N LYS A 824 5.36 10.24 55.26
CA LYS A 824 3.94 10.59 55.43
C LYS A 824 3.72 12.10 55.46
N THR A 825 2.71 12.60 54.74
CA THR A 825 1.45 13.20 55.26
C THR A 825 0.59 13.70 54.10
N ALA A 826 -0.45 12.94 53.72
CA ALA A 826 -1.59 13.51 53.01
C ALA A 826 -2.59 13.97 54.08
N VAL A 827 -2.91 15.27 54.09
CA VAL A 827 -4.14 15.79 54.70
C VAL A 827 -4.93 16.42 53.57
N GLY A 828 -5.75 15.59 52.96
CA GLY A 828 -6.68 15.87 51.86
C GLY A 828 -7.27 14.53 51.46
N GLU A 829 -8.60 14.40 51.44
CA GLU A 829 -9.22 13.17 50.98
C GLU A 829 -8.81 12.94 49.51
N ALA A 830 -8.17 11.81 49.21
CA ALA A 830 -7.82 11.46 47.85
C ALA A 830 -9.13 11.24 47.08
N GLU A 831 -9.45 12.12 46.12
CA GLU A 831 -10.56 11.90 45.21
C GLU A 831 -10.19 10.71 44.33
N THR A 832 -10.83 9.57 44.61
CA THR A 832 -10.63 8.33 43.86
C THR A 832 -11.84 8.10 42.98
N THR A 833 -11.62 8.04 41.67
CA THR A 833 -12.65 7.76 40.67
C THR A 833 -12.33 6.45 39.97
N THR A 834 -13.23 5.49 40.10
CA THR A 834 -13.18 4.24 39.34
C THR A 834 -14.20 4.34 38.21
N VAL A 835 -13.73 4.20 36.98
CA VAL A 835 -14.56 4.15 35.78
C VAL A 835 -14.40 2.77 35.16
N THR A 836 -15.51 2.05 35.04
CA THR A 836 -15.55 0.80 34.27
C THR A 836 -15.99 1.12 32.85
N GLY A 837 -15.10 0.89 31.89
CA GLY A 837 -15.38 1.00 30.48
C GLY A 837 -16.40 -0.05 30.02
N LYS A 838 -17.13 0.23 28.94
CA LYS A 838 -18.09 -0.72 28.36
C LYS A 838 -17.42 -1.98 27.79
N ASP A 839 -16.11 -1.92 27.55
CA ASP A 839 -15.25 -3.01 27.12
C ASP A 839 -14.77 -3.92 28.28
N GLY A 840 -15.17 -3.60 29.53
CA GLY A 840 -14.72 -4.31 30.73
C GLY A 840 -13.38 -3.83 31.26
N SER A 841 -12.77 -2.81 30.66
CA SER A 841 -11.60 -2.14 31.24
C SER A 841 -11.97 -1.41 32.53
N VAL A 842 -11.06 -1.40 33.49
CA VAL A 842 -11.23 -0.69 34.75
C VAL A 842 -10.13 0.35 34.86
N THR A 843 -10.52 1.61 34.90
CA THR A 843 -9.62 2.74 35.15
C THR A 843 -9.85 3.26 36.55
N GLU A 844 -8.82 3.21 37.38
CA GLU A 844 -8.79 3.81 38.71
C GLU A 844 -7.91 5.05 38.66
N THR A 845 -8.47 6.20 38.99
CA THR A 845 -7.75 7.47 39.10
C THR A 845 -7.78 7.96 40.54
N SER A 846 -6.65 8.45 41.05
CA SER A 846 -6.59 9.12 42.34
C SER A 846 -5.76 10.39 42.22
N LYS A 847 -6.27 11.50 42.78
CA LYS A 847 -5.55 12.78 42.83
C LYS A 847 -5.37 13.24 44.27
N VAL A 848 -4.16 13.69 44.61
CA VAL A 848 -3.80 14.19 45.94
C VAL A 848 -2.98 15.47 45.80
N GLU A 849 -3.35 16.50 46.55
CA GLU A 849 -2.48 17.66 46.78
C GLU A 849 -1.57 17.39 47.98
N ASN A 850 -0.26 17.53 47.79
CA ASN A 850 0.74 17.28 48.83
C ASN A 850 1.03 18.54 49.65
N THR A 851 1.56 18.36 50.86
CA THR A 851 1.85 19.47 51.79
C THR A 851 2.91 20.46 51.30
N ASP A 852 3.74 20.05 50.33
CA ASP A 852 4.75 20.92 49.71
C ASP A 852 4.21 21.75 48.53
N GLY A 853 2.92 21.58 48.18
CA GLY A 853 2.26 22.24 47.06
C GLY A 853 2.43 21.53 45.72
N SER A 854 3.01 20.32 45.69
CA SER A 854 2.97 19.44 44.51
C SER A 854 1.64 18.68 44.42
N THR A 855 1.29 18.19 43.23
CA THR A 855 0.12 17.33 43.03
C THR A 855 0.56 15.95 42.54
N THR A 856 0.00 14.88 43.12
CA THR A 856 0.22 13.51 42.67
C THR A 856 -1.07 12.95 42.09
N GLU A 857 -1.01 12.51 40.85
CA GLU A 857 -2.06 11.81 40.14
C GLU A 857 -1.59 10.38 39.87
N LYS A 858 -2.42 9.39 40.23
CA LYS A 858 -2.21 8.00 39.86
C LYS A 858 -3.34 7.55 38.98
N GLU A 859 -3.01 6.86 37.91
CA GLU A 859 -3.94 6.24 36.99
C GLU A 859 -3.53 4.77 36.82
N LYS A 860 -4.43 3.86 37.15
CA LYS A 860 -4.27 2.43 36.89
C LYS A 860 -5.35 2.00 35.93
N VAL A 861 -4.95 1.55 34.76
CA VAL A 861 -5.85 0.97 33.76
C VAL A 861 -5.60 -0.52 33.71
N THR A 862 -6.62 -1.29 34.03
CA THR A 862 -6.66 -2.73 33.77
C THR A 862 -7.47 -2.94 32.51
N ALA A 863 -6.80 -3.17 31.39
CA ALA A 863 -7.46 -3.44 30.12
C ALA A 863 -8.09 -4.85 30.14
N ALA A 864 -9.16 -5.03 29.36
CA ALA A 864 -9.88 -6.30 29.29
C ALA A 864 -9.03 -7.49 28.79
N ASN A 865 -7.94 -7.20 28.07
CA ASN A 865 -6.97 -8.21 27.62
C ASN A 865 -5.95 -8.63 28.71
N GLY A 866 -6.12 -8.16 29.95
CA GLY A 866 -5.23 -8.44 31.08
C GLY A 866 -3.95 -7.61 31.11
N THR A 867 -3.80 -6.62 30.22
CA THR A 867 -2.72 -5.63 30.31
C THR A 867 -3.02 -4.65 31.43
N VAL A 868 -2.07 -4.45 32.33
CA VAL A 868 -2.17 -3.49 33.42
C VAL A 868 -1.18 -2.37 33.13
N SER A 869 -1.68 -1.15 33.00
CA SER A 869 -0.85 0.05 32.95
C SER A 869 -1.06 0.87 34.20
N GLU A 870 0.02 1.17 34.92
CA GLU A 870 0.03 2.07 36.06
C GLU A 870 0.88 3.29 35.73
N LYS A 871 0.29 4.48 35.81
CA LYS A 871 0.96 5.75 35.60
C LYS A 871 0.84 6.60 36.85
N ILE A 872 1.97 7.05 37.37
CA ILE A 872 2.08 8.00 38.47
C ILE A 872 2.64 9.29 37.88
N THR A 873 1.93 10.39 38.08
CA THR A 873 2.35 11.73 37.67
C THR A 873 2.49 12.61 38.91
N VAL A 874 3.65 13.20 39.12
CA VAL A 874 3.92 14.18 40.17
C VAL A 874 4.22 15.50 39.50
N THR A 875 3.39 16.52 39.74
CA THR A 875 3.64 17.89 39.31
C THR A 875 4.19 18.67 40.49
N GLU A 876 5.46 19.03 40.42
CA GLU A 876 6.13 19.85 41.43
C GLU A 876 5.68 21.32 41.34
N LYS A 877 5.89 22.07 42.42
CA LYS A 877 5.46 23.46 42.55
C LYS A 877 6.07 24.41 41.51
N ASP A 878 7.25 24.07 40.97
CA ASP A 878 7.93 24.85 39.93
C ASP A 878 7.43 24.55 38.50
N GLY A 879 6.47 23.62 38.38
CA GLY A 879 5.92 23.17 37.11
C GLY A 879 6.65 21.97 36.49
N THR A 880 7.68 21.42 37.15
CA THR A 880 8.34 20.18 36.73
C THR A 880 7.38 18.99 36.90
N VAL A 881 7.27 18.14 35.87
CA VAL A 881 6.39 16.97 35.86
C VAL A 881 7.24 15.71 35.83
N LYS A 882 7.14 14.88 36.86
CA LYS A 882 7.76 13.55 36.93
C LYS A 882 6.70 12.49 36.69
N THR A 883 6.98 11.55 35.81
CA THR A 883 6.09 10.44 35.47
C THR A 883 6.81 9.12 35.63
N LEU A 884 6.14 8.15 36.23
CA LEU A 884 6.52 6.75 36.23
C LEU A 884 5.36 5.97 35.63
N GLU A 885 5.60 5.30 34.51
CA GLU A 885 4.62 4.50 33.80
C GLU A 885 5.13 3.06 33.72
N THR A 886 4.32 2.13 34.19
CA THR A 886 4.58 0.69 34.07
C THR A 886 3.48 0.08 33.24
N VAL A 887 3.84 -0.64 32.18
CA VAL A 887 2.89 -1.41 31.36
C VAL A 887 3.30 -2.87 31.42
N GLU A 888 2.49 -3.68 32.07
CA GLU A 888 2.63 -5.12 32.14
C GLU A 888 1.59 -5.78 31.24
N LYS A 889 2.07 -6.48 30.20
CA LYS A 889 1.19 -7.21 29.29
C LYS A 889 0.85 -8.57 29.88
N ALA A 890 -0.31 -9.11 29.51
CA ALA A 890 -0.77 -10.43 29.95
C ALA A 890 0.14 -11.62 29.61
N ASN A 891 1.17 -11.41 28.76
CA ASN A 891 2.21 -12.38 28.44
C ASN A 891 3.44 -12.32 29.37
N GLY A 892 3.39 -11.49 30.43
CA GLY A 892 4.45 -11.29 31.42
C GLY A 892 5.56 -10.32 30.97
N THR A 893 5.50 -9.77 29.75
CA THR A 893 6.44 -8.72 29.35
C THR A 893 6.06 -7.39 29.97
N LYS A 894 7.06 -6.67 30.46
CA LYS A 894 6.87 -5.42 31.21
C LYS A 894 7.67 -4.31 30.55
N THR A 895 7.12 -3.11 30.51
CA THR A 895 7.86 -1.89 30.16
C THR A 895 7.73 -0.90 31.30
N GLU A 896 8.85 -0.36 31.76
CA GLU A 896 8.90 0.68 32.78
C GLU A 896 9.45 1.94 32.14
N LYS A 897 8.76 3.06 32.27
CA LYS A 897 9.16 4.34 31.73
C LYS A 897 9.16 5.38 32.85
N GLU A 898 10.33 5.93 33.12
CA GLU A 898 10.51 7.10 33.96
C GLU A 898 10.69 8.31 33.05
N ALA A 899 10.03 9.43 33.32
CA ALA A 899 10.31 10.67 32.62
C ALA A 899 10.17 11.89 33.53
N GLU A 900 11.08 12.83 33.43
CA GLU A 900 11.05 14.14 34.07
C GLU A 900 11.00 15.22 32.99
N VAL A 901 9.96 16.05 33.02
CA VAL A 901 9.75 17.16 32.08
C VAL A 901 9.81 18.47 32.86
N LYS A 902 10.74 19.34 32.49
CA LYS A 902 10.90 20.67 33.08
C LYS A 902 9.94 21.66 32.43
N ASN A 903 9.67 22.77 33.11
CA ASN A 903 8.77 23.82 32.64
C ASN A 903 9.20 24.47 31.30
N ASN A 904 10.49 24.42 30.97
CA ASN A 904 11.01 24.90 29.68
C ASN A 904 10.82 23.90 28.51
N GLY A 905 10.19 22.73 28.75
CA GLY A 905 9.98 21.67 27.77
C GLY A 905 11.17 20.73 27.57
N ASP A 906 12.27 20.90 28.32
CA ASP A 906 13.34 19.91 28.38
C ASP A 906 12.85 18.68 29.13
N PHE A 907 13.30 17.51 28.71
CA PHE A 907 12.94 16.27 29.39
C PHE A 907 14.06 15.25 29.36
N GLU A 908 14.03 14.38 30.35
CA GLU A 908 14.81 13.14 30.39
C GLU A 908 13.83 11.99 30.59
N ALA A 909 13.87 10.98 29.74
CA ALA A 909 13.01 9.81 29.82
C ALA A 909 13.85 8.53 29.69
N LYS A 910 13.61 7.56 30.55
CA LYS A 910 14.26 6.25 30.52
C LYS A 910 13.20 5.17 30.44
N THR A 911 13.23 4.38 29.38
CA THR A 911 12.32 3.26 29.12
C THR A 911 13.09 1.94 29.20
N VAL A 912 12.68 1.02 30.07
CA VAL A 912 13.26 -0.31 30.26
C VAL A 912 12.24 -1.35 29.80
N SER A 913 12.62 -2.20 28.85
CA SER A 913 11.81 -3.33 28.39
C SER A 913 12.31 -4.62 29.02
N ILE A 914 11.41 -5.33 29.71
CA ILE A 914 11.69 -6.52 30.50
C ILE A 914 10.91 -7.69 29.90
N ASN A 915 11.57 -8.83 29.70
CA ASN A 915 10.91 -10.05 29.22
C ASN A 915 10.12 -10.72 30.35
N LYS A 916 9.38 -11.77 30.00
CA LYS A 916 8.60 -12.57 30.96
C LYS A 916 9.42 -13.24 32.09
N ASN A 917 10.74 -13.33 31.94
CA ASN A 917 11.65 -13.91 32.94
C ASN A 917 12.20 -12.86 33.91
N GLY A 918 11.79 -11.59 33.78
CA GLY A 918 12.33 -10.48 34.58
C GLY A 918 13.68 -9.94 34.08
N GLU A 919 14.15 -10.35 32.91
CA GLU A 919 15.43 -9.89 32.35
C GLU A 919 15.23 -8.64 31.48
N VAL A 920 16.12 -7.66 31.65
CA VAL A 920 16.15 -6.45 30.83
C VAL A 920 16.60 -6.79 29.41
N THR A 921 15.71 -6.60 28.44
CA THR A 921 15.98 -6.86 27.02
C THR A 921 16.51 -5.64 26.28
N LYS A 922 16.07 -4.45 26.70
CA LYS A 922 16.39 -3.17 26.06
C LYS A 922 16.21 -2.04 27.07
N THR A 923 17.15 -1.11 27.11
CA THR A 923 16.99 0.18 27.79
C THR A 923 17.10 1.29 26.76
N VAL A 924 16.21 2.28 26.81
CA VAL A 924 16.24 3.48 25.96
C VAL A 924 16.25 4.70 26.87
N THR A 925 17.24 5.56 26.75
CA THR A 925 17.31 6.85 27.43
C THR A 925 17.17 7.96 26.40
N GLU A 926 16.27 8.91 26.62
CA GLU A 926 16.02 10.06 25.77
C GLU A 926 16.22 11.34 26.57
N ILE A 927 17.03 12.25 26.06
CA ILE A 927 17.33 13.53 26.70
C ILE A 927 17.10 14.65 25.69
N ARG A 928 16.13 15.51 25.95
CA ARG A 928 15.87 16.75 25.21
C ARG A 928 16.39 17.93 26.02
N THR A 929 17.29 18.70 25.41
CA THR A 929 17.83 19.93 26.00
C THR A 929 17.67 21.12 25.06
N THR A 930 17.36 22.28 25.63
CA THR A 930 17.18 23.52 24.90
C THR A 930 18.26 24.51 25.30
N SER A 931 19.03 24.99 24.32
CA SER A 931 20.08 25.97 24.57
C SER A 931 19.49 27.35 24.83
N GLU A 932 19.59 27.84 26.07
CA GLU A 932 19.12 29.19 26.46
C GLU A 932 19.72 30.32 25.61
N LYS A 933 20.94 30.15 25.09
CA LYS A 933 21.64 31.17 24.29
C LYS A 933 21.23 31.20 22.82
N THR A 934 20.82 30.06 22.25
CA THR A 934 20.63 29.91 20.79
C THR A 934 19.25 29.42 20.38
N GLY A 935 18.42 29.01 21.34
CA GLY A 935 17.13 28.37 21.08
C GLY A 935 17.23 27.00 20.40
N LYS A 936 18.45 26.46 20.22
CA LYS A 936 18.65 25.15 19.60
C LYS A 936 18.20 24.04 20.52
N VAL A 937 17.42 23.12 19.97
CA VAL A 937 16.96 21.92 20.67
C VAL A 937 17.85 20.75 20.27
N THR A 938 18.37 20.02 21.24
CA THR A 938 19.10 18.77 21.02
C THR A 938 18.35 17.62 21.65
N LEU A 939 18.14 16.55 20.89
CA LEU A 939 17.62 15.28 21.39
C LEU A 939 18.72 14.22 21.27
N GLU A 940 19.02 13.57 22.38
CA GLU A 940 19.94 12.44 22.47
C GLU A 940 19.16 11.20 22.88
N THR A 941 19.27 10.12 22.10
CA THR A 941 18.65 8.83 22.38
C THR A 941 19.73 7.76 22.47
N GLU A 942 19.90 7.16 23.63
CA GLU A 942 20.76 6.01 23.85
C GLU A 942 19.90 4.74 23.93
N THR A 943 20.20 3.73 23.13
CA THR A 943 19.58 2.40 23.20
C THR A 943 20.63 1.36 23.56
N VAL A 944 20.44 0.68 24.67
CA VAL A 944 21.27 -0.44 25.14
C VAL A 944 20.49 -1.75 24.96
N LYS A 945 21.04 -2.71 24.21
CA LYS A 945 20.46 -4.05 24.04
C LYS A 945 20.93 -4.99 25.14
N SER A 946 20.20 -6.09 25.38
CA SER A 946 20.61 -7.15 26.33
C SER A 946 22.00 -7.72 26.07
N SER A 947 22.47 -7.70 24.81
CA SER A 947 23.81 -8.13 24.44
C SER A 947 24.92 -7.19 24.94
N GLY A 948 24.59 -6.00 25.46
CA GLY A 948 25.54 -4.94 25.82
C GLY A 948 25.94 -4.01 24.67
N ALA A 949 25.42 -4.23 23.46
CA ALA A 949 25.64 -3.33 22.33
C ALA A 949 24.79 -2.06 22.48
N THR A 950 25.38 -0.90 22.17
CA THR A 950 24.70 0.40 22.30
C THR A 950 24.53 1.10 20.95
N GLN A 951 23.46 1.87 20.83
CA GLN A 951 23.22 2.79 19.71
C GLN A 951 22.85 4.15 20.27
N ASN A 952 23.62 5.17 19.92
CA ASN A 952 23.44 6.55 20.32
C ASN A 952 23.05 7.40 19.12
N ILE A 953 21.88 8.03 19.18
CA ILE A 953 21.39 8.96 18.17
C ILE A 953 21.39 10.35 18.78
N LYS A 954 22.02 11.32 18.12
CA LYS A 954 22.01 12.72 18.55
C LYS A 954 21.54 13.58 17.40
N VAL A 955 20.50 14.38 17.62
CA VAL A 955 19.94 15.30 16.62
C VAL A 955 19.82 16.70 17.19
N THR A 956 20.06 17.70 16.35
CA THR A 956 19.99 19.11 16.75
C THR A 956 19.15 19.88 15.75
N ASN A 957 18.12 20.55 16.26
CA ASN A 957 17.27 21.46 15.49
C ASN A 957 17.63 22.91 15.79
N SER A 958 17.42 23.79 14.81
CA SER A 958 17.42 25.24 15.02
C SER A 958 16.17 25.70 15.77
N ALA A 959 16.18 26.96 16.22
CA ALA A 959 15.07 27.54 16.98
C ALA A 959 13.73 27.57 16.21
N ASP A 960 13.78 27.56 14.88
CA ASP A 960 12.62 27.45 13.97
C ASP A 960 12.13 26.01 13.77
N GLY A 961 12.72 25.03 14.46
CA GLY A 961 12.32 23.63 14.42
C GLY A 961 12.96 22.81 13.29
N ASN A 962 13.81 23.39 12.44
CA ASN A 962 14.45 22.68 11.34
C ASN A 962 15.64 21.83 11.81
N LEU A 963 15.78 20.60 11.29
CA LEU A 963 16.96 19.77 11.54
C LEU A 963 18.22 20.49 11.02
N THR A 964 19.29 20.51 11.80
CA THR A 964 20.57 21.12 11.39
C THR A 964 21.69 20.10 11.28
N LYS A 965 21.76 19.17 12.25
CA LYS A 965 22.78 18.12 12.33
C LYS A 965 22.18 16.88 12.99
N ALA A 966 22.69 15.73 12.62
CA ALA A 966 22.42 14.49 13.33
C ALA A 966 23.65 13.58 13.31
N SER A 967 23.73 12.64 14.24
CA SER A 967 24.72 11.57 14.22
C SER A 967 24.14 10.28 14.79
N VAL A 968 24.49 9.15 14.19
CA VAL A 968 24.18 7.82 14.72
C VAL A 968 25.50 7.14 15.03
N THR A 969 25.65 6.67 16.26
CA THR A 969 26.86 5.99 16.75
C THR A 969 26.47 4.62 17.27
N GLU A 970 27.05 3.56 16.72
CA GLU A 970 26.89 2.20 17.23
C GLU A 970 28.17 1.75 17.91
N THR A 971 28.05 1.18 19.11
CA THR A 971 29.17 0.55 19.81
C THR A 971 28.87 -0.93 19.99
N THR A 972 29.76 -1.78 19.47
CA THR A 972 29.67 -3.24 19.63
C THR A 972 30.19 -3.67 21.01
N THR A 973 29.93 -4.91 21.39
CA THR A 973 30.31 -5.47 22.70
C THR A 973 31.82 -5.53 22.92
N ASP A 974 32.62 -5.56 21.86
CA ASP A 974 34.08 -5.48 21.87
C ASP A 974 34.63 -4.03 21.87
N GLY A 975 33.75 -3.03 22.04
CA GLY A 975 34.12 -1.62 22.15
C GLY A 975 34.40 -0.90 20.84
N LYS A 976 34.23 -1.55 19.67
CA LYS A 976 34.38 -0.87 18.37
C LYS A 976 33.21 0.06 18.09
N ILE A 977 33.52 1.23 17.54
CA ILE A 977 32.56 2.30 17.27
C ILE A 977 32.35 2.44 15.76
N ALA A 978 31.11 2.69 15.34
CA ALA A 978 30.80 3.23 14.02
C ALA A 978 29.88 4.44 14.16
N LYS A 979 30.38 5.62 13.78
CA LYS A 979 29.67 6.88 13.82
C LYS A 979 29.42 7.39 12.41
N VAL A 980 28.17 7.75 12.13
CA VAL A 980 27.73 8.36 10.87
C VAL A 980 27.16 9.73 11.18
N ASP A 981 27.78 10.78 10.64
CA ASP A 981 27.36 12.17 10.78
C ASP A 981 26.52 12.61 9.58
N PHE A 982 25.42 13.30 9.88
CA PHE A 982 24.48 13.84 8.91
C PHE A 982 24.35 15.35 9.03
N LYS A 983 24.01 15.99 7.91
CA LYS A 983 23.70 17.41 7.84
C LYS A 983 22.40 17.59 7.05
N ALA A 984 21.56 18.51 7.49
CA ALA A 984 20.40 18.93 6.71
C ALA A 984 20.80 20.03 5.70
N GLU A 985 20.22 19.97 4.52
CA GLU A 985 20.29 21.03 3.51
C GLU A 985 19.04 21.93 3.55
N LYS A 986 19.15 23.10 2.92
CA LYS A 986 18.09 24.14 2.94
C LYS A 986 16.77 23.68 2.32
N ASN A 987 16.80 22.65 1.48
CA ASN A 987 15.64 22.03 0.83
C ASN A 987 15.00 20.90 1.67
N GLY A 988 15.46 20.68 2.92
CA GLY A 988 14.96 19.62 3.80
C GLY A 988 15.56 18.23 3.56
N THR A 989 16.49 18.08 2.61
CA THR A 989 17.21 16.82 2.37
C THR A 989 18.28 16.58 3.45
N VAL A 990 18.46 15.33 3.88
CA VAL A 990 19.54 14.93 4.78
C VAL A 990 20.67 14.25 4.01
N VAL A 991 21.89 14.71 4.25
CA VAL A 991 23.10 14.25 3.57
C VAL A 991 24.07 13.61 4.57
N VAL A 992 24.71 12.52 4.16
CA VAL A 992 25.78 11.88 4.94
C VAL A 992 27.07 12.67 4.74
N LYS A 993 27.60 13.25 5.82
CA LYS A 993 28.76 14.14 5.79
C LYS A 993 30.06 13.43 6.11
N ASN A 994 30.05 12.52 7.09
CA ASN A 994 31.24 11.83 7.56
C ASN A 994 30.88 10.47 8.17
N ILE A 995 31.79 9.52 8.06
CA ILE A 995 31.75 8.21 8.70
C ILE A 995 33.12 8.02 9.36
N ASP A 996 33.09 7.81 10.66
CA ASP A 996 34.26 7.52 11.50
C ASP A 996 33.99 6.16 12.17
N SER A 997 34.80 5.15 11.88
CA SER A 997 34.44 3.79 12.26
C SER A 997 35.63 2.83 12.33
N ASP A 998 35.77 2.22 13.51
CA ASP A 998 36.66 1.08 13.75
C ASP A 998 36.05 -0.26 13.29
N LYS A 999 34.75 -0.26 12.93
CA LYS A 999 34.06 -1.45 12.39
C LYS A 999 34.41 -1.67 10.92
N SER A 1000 34.52 -2.95 10.55
CA SER A 1000 34.72 -3.37 9.16
C SER A 1000 33.49 -3.15 8.28
N THR A 1001 32.30 -3.14 8.89
CA THR A 1001 31.01 -2.93 8.23
C THR A 1001 30.28 -1.76 8.88
N VAL A 1002 29.90 -0.78 8.06
CA VAL A 1002 29.09 0.37 8.48
C VAL A 1002 27.78 0.35 7.70
N THR A 1003 26.68 0.63 8.40
CA THR A 1003 25.34 0.73 7.81
C THR A 1003 24.86 2.17 7.86
N ILE A 1004 24.48 2.71 6.71
CA ILE A 1004 23.80 4.01 6.60
C ILE A 1004 22.29 3.75 6.71
N PRO A 1005 21.58 4.38 7.66
CA PRO A 1005 20.12 4.22 7.83
C PRO A 1005 19.34 4.91 6.70
N GLU A 1006 18.10 4.47 6.46
CA GLU A 1006 17.22 5.06 5.43
C GLU A 1006 16.77 6.49 5.77
N LYS A 1007 16.64 6.80 7.07
CA LYS A 1007 16.06 8.02 7.59
C LYS A 1007 16.66 8.38 8.94
N VAL A 1008 16.59 9.65 9.27
CA VAL A 1008 16.94 10.22 10.57
C VAL A 1008 15.71 10.94 11.10
N VAL A 1009 15.33 10.68 12.35
CA VAL A 1009 14.22 11.37 13.01
C VAL A 1009 14.77 12.60 13.74
N ASP A 1010 14.19 13.76 13.53
CA ASP A 1010 14.61 15.00 14.20
C ASP A 1010 14.08 15.10 15.63
N ALA A 1011 14.47 16.15 16.35
CA ALA A 1011 14.11 16.35 17.76
C ALA A 1011 12.58 16.52 17.99
N ASN A 1012 11.80 16.73 16.93
CA ASN A 1012 10.34 16.89 16.98
C ASN A 1012 9.60 15.64 16.50
N GLY A 1013 10.31 14.54 16.23
CA GLY A 1013 9.70 13.29 15.76
C GLY A 1013 9.45 13.24 14.25
N LYS A 1014 9.86 14.25 13.47
CA LYS A 1014 9.74 14.23 12.01
C LYS A 1014 10.86 13.40 11.39
N ALA A 1015 10.50 12.43 10.56
CA ALA A 1015 11.45 11.62 9.83
C ALA A 1015 11.96 12.33 8.56
N HIS A 1016 13.27 12.37 8.38
CA HIS A 1016 13.95 12.93 7.22
C HIS A 1016 14.70 11.83 6.47
N LYS A 1017 14.47 11.70 5.17
CA LYS A 1017 15.11 10.67 4.33
C LYS A 1017 16.58 11.03 4.05
N VAL A 1018 17.45 10.03 4.10
CA VAL A 1018 18.85 10.17 3.70
C VAL A 1018 18.93 10.01 2.18
N GLU A 1019 19.16 11.10 1.45
CA GLU A 1019 19.11 11.06 -0.02
C GLU A 1019 20.46 11.25 -0.71
N VAL A 1020 21.47 11.80 -0.03
CA VAL A 1020 22.77 12.14 -0.62
C VAL A 1020 23.92 11.63 0.24
N ILE A 1021 24.92 11.02 -0.40
CA ILE A 1021 26.20 10.69 0.20
C ILE A 1021 27.25 11.65 -0.35
N THR A 1022 27.82 12.50 0.51
CA THR A 1022 28.72 13.57 0.07
C THR A 1022 30.12 13.08 -0.27
N ALA A 1023 30.96 13.96 -0.81
CA ALA A 1023 32.37 13.67 -1.07
C ALA A 1023 33.16 13.24 0.19
N ASN A 1024 34.05 12.26 0.04
CA ASN A 1024 35.04 11.84 1.05
C ASN A 1024 34.46 11.46 2.42
N ILE A 1025 33.34 10.74 2.48
CA ILE A 1025 32.71 10.35 3.75
C ILE A 1025 33.59 9.46 4.64
N LEU A 1026 34.67 8.87 4.14
CA LEU A 1026 35.54 7.93 4.88
C LEU A 1026 37.00 8.43 4.94
N ASN A 1027 37.20 9.73 5.13
CA ASN A 1027 38.48 10.41 4.98
C ASN A 1027 39.56 9.88 5.97
N GLY A 1028 40.30 8.84 5.58
CA GLY A 1028 41.36 8.23 6.38
C GLY A 1028 40.96 6.94 7.12
N GLU A 1029 39.69 6.53 7.02
CA GLU A 1029 39.15 5.35 7.70
C GLU A 1029 39.64 4.06 7.06
N LYS A 1030 40.63 3.41 7.69
CA LYS A 1030 41.23 2.19 7.16
C LYS A 1030 40.45 0.93 7.48
N SER A 1031 39.62 0.95 8.52
CA SER A 1031 38.93 -0.22 9.04
C SER A 1031 37.70 -0.58 8.20
N VAL A 1032 37.02 0.41 7.62
CA VAL A 1032 35.77 0.22 6.86
C VAL A 1032 36.04 -0.45 5.51
N THR A 1033 35.61 -1.70 5.36
CA THR A 1033 35.76 -2.49 4.13
C THR A 1033 34.42 -2.77 3.45
N THR A 1034 33.32 -2.74 4.21
CA THR A 1034 31.96 -2.95 3.73
C THR A 1034 31.07 -1.76 4.10
N LEU A 1035 30.41 -1.17 3.11
CA LEU A 1035 29.42 -0.13 3.32
C LEU A 1035 28.04 -0.65 2.90
N VAL A 1036 27.07 -0.60 3.82
CA VAL A 1036 25.68 -0.99 3.56
C VAL A 1036 24.83 0.26 3.50
N VAL A 1037 24.16 0.48 2.38
CA VAL A 1037 23.29 1.64 2.17
C VAL A 1037 21.84 1.15 2.15
N LYS A 1038 21.10 1.54 3.19
CA LYS A 1038 19.67 1.25 3.30
C LYS A 1038 18.83 2.35 2.67
N GLY A 1039 17.62 1.98 2.26
CA GLY A 1039 16.64 2.91 1.71
C GLY A 1039 17.01 3.45 0.33
N ASN A 1040 16.34 4.54 -0.05
CA ASN A 1040 16.41 5.08 -1.41
C ASN A 1040 17.36 6.28 -1.53
N VAL A 1041 18.67 6.04 -1.32
CA VAL A 1041 19.68 7.07 -1.58
C VAL A 1041 19.65 7.45 -3.06
N LYS A 1042 19.51 8.74 -3.35
CA LYS A 1042 19.38 9.26 -4.72
C LYS A 1042 20.74 9.49 -5.38
N VAL A 1043 21.73 9.99 -4.64
CA VAL A 1043 23.00 10.46 -5.22
C VAL A 1043 24.21 10.07 -4.36
N PHE A 1044 25.26 9.59 -5.02
CA PHE A 1044 26.62 9.60 -4.50
C PHE A 1044 27.40 10.71 -5.20
N GLU A 1045 27.82 11.72 -4.45
CA GLU A 1045 28.52 12.89 -5.00
C GLU A 1045 29.93 12.57 -5.51
N HIS A 1046 30.49 13.53 -6.26
CA HIS A 1046 31.86 13.49 -6.74
C HIS A 1046 32.84 13.08 -5.63
N ASN A 1047 33.60 12.00 -5.86
CA ASN A 1047 34.58 11.46 -4.91
C ASN A 1047 34.05 10.93 -3.56
N ALA A 1048 32.76 10.58 -3.44
CA ALA A 1048 32.17 10.05 -2.21
C ALA A 1048 33.02 9.00 -1.47
N LEU A 1049 33.45 7.93 -2.17
CA LEU A 1049 34.28 6.85 -1.61
C LEU A 1049 35.76 6.94 -2.01
N LYS A 1050 36.22 8.11 -2.48
CA LYS A 1050 37.54 8.23 -3.09
C LYS A 1050 38.65 7.87 -2.10
N GLY A 1051 39.51 6.93 -2.49
CA GLY A 1051 40.66 6.50 -1.68
C GLY A 1051 40.31 5.79 -0.36
N SER A 1052 39.04 5.43 -0.16
CA SER A 1052 38.59 4.63 0.99
C SER A 1052 39.03 3.16 0.87
N ASN A 1053 39.00 2.43 1.98
CA ASN A 1053 39.27 0.98 2.00
C ASN A 1053 38.05 0.11 1.66
N VAL A 1054 36.96 0.71 1.19
CA VAL A 1054 35.73 -0.01 0.82
C VAL A 1054 36.02 -0.93 -0.36
N THR A 1055 35.80 -2.22 -0.12
CA THR A 1055 35.89 -3.29 -1.13
C THR A 1055 34.52 -3.91 -1.42
N THR A 1056 33.54 -3.71 -0.54
CA THR A 1056 32.15 -4.16 -0.72
C THR A 1056 31.16 -3.03 -0.48
N LEU A 1057 30.25 -2.80 -1.43
CA LEU A 1057 29.15 -1.85 -1.34
C LEU A 1057 27.83 -2.60 -1.52
N LYS A 1058 26.99 -2.65 -0.48
CA LYS A 1058 25.64 -3.22 -0.55
C LYS A 1058 24.60 -2.11 -0.74
N LEU A 1059 23.71 -2.28 -1.70
CA LEU A 1059 22.73 -1.26 -2.11
C LEU A 1059 21.31 -1.84 -2.14
N GLU A 1060 20.41 -1.29 -1.33
CA GLU A 1060 18.98 -1.62 -1.41
C GLU A 1060 18.31 -0.99 -2.64
N SER A 1061 18.70 0.25 -3.00
CA SER A 1061 18.32 0.92 -4.25
C SER A 1061 19.55 1.39 -5.04
N VAL A 1062 19.39 1.68 -6.34
CA VAL A 1062 20.50 2.12 -7.20
C VAL A 1062 20.51 3.65 -7.30
N PRO A 1063 21.49 4.33 -6.68
CA PRO A 1063 21.64 5.78 -6.78
C PRO A 1063 22.23 6.20 -8.14
N LYS A 1064 22.16 7.50 -8.42
CA LYS A 1064 23.00 8.16 -9.41
C LYS A 1064 24.43 8.26 -8.85
N PHE A 1065 25.39 7.69 -9.56
CA PHE A 1065 26.81 7.81 -9.25
C PHE A 1065 27.44 8.97 -10.02
N GLU A 1066 27.86 10.01 -9.31
CA GLU A 1066 28.62 11.09 -9.93
C GLU A 1066 30.07 10.67 -10.25
N ARG A 1067 30.80 11.55 -10.93
CA ARG A 1067 32.16 11.30 -11.39
C ARG A 1067 33.04 10.80 -10.23
N ASN A 1068 33.74 9.68 -10.40
CA ASN A 1068 34.68 9.14 -9.39
C ASN A 1068 34.07 8.85 -8.00
N SER A 1069 32.75 8.83 -7.85
CA SER A 1069 32.07 8.58 -6.57
C SER A 1069 32.42 7.23 -5.95
N LEU A 1070 32.73 6.23 -6.77
CA LEU A 1070 33.08 4.86 -6.35
C LEU A 1070 34.59 4.55 -6.48
N ASN A 1071 35.43 5.55 -6.71
CA ASN A 1071 36.86 5.34 -6.96
C ASN A 1071 37.65 5.08 -5.67
N THR A 1072 37.52 3.88 -5.10
CA THR A 1072 38.23 3.49 -3.87
C THR A 1072 39.72 3.22 -4.10
N GLY A 1073 40.17 3.08 -5.36
CA GLY A 1073 41.51 2.60 -5.70
C GLY A 1073 41.73 1.10 -5.40
N LYS A 1074 40.68 0.37 -5.00
CA LYS A 1074 40.69 -1.07 -4.71
C LYS A 1074 39.72 -1.82 -5.65
N LYS A 1075 39.76 -3.16 -5.62
CA LYS A 1075 38.77 -3.99 -6.32
C LYS A 1075 37.44 -3.92 -5.57
N LEU A 1076 36.46 -3.22 -6.15
CA LEU A 1076 35.13 -3.05 -5.57
C LEU A 1076 34.18 -4.17 -5.99
N THR A 1077 33.41 -4.69 -5.05
CA THR A 1077 32.26 -5.58 -5.28
C THR A 1077 30.98 -4.84 -4.87
N ILE A 1078 30.02 -4.74 -5.78
CA ILE A 1078 28.71 -4.12 -5.54
C ILE A 1078 27.66 -5.22 -5.45
N ILE A 1079 26.85 -5.20 -4.40
CA ILE A 1079 25.79 -6.19 -4.15
C ILE A 1079 24.44 -5.48 -4.28
N VAL A 1080 23.54 -6.06 -5.07
CA VAL A 1080 22.17 -5.56 -5.36
C VAL A 1080 21.16 -6.71 -5.28
N HIS A 1081 19.86 -6.41 -5.28
CA HIS A 1081 18.79 -7.41 -5.07
C HIS A 1081 18.07 -7.85 -6.35
N SER A 1082 18.37 -7.26 -7.51
CA SER A 1082 17.74 -7.66 -8.77
C SER A 1082 18.64 -7.51 -10.00
N LYS A 1083 18.27 -8.20 -11.08
CA LYS A 1083 18.93 -8.05 -12.39
C LYS A 1083 18.81 -6.63 -12.95
N LYS A 1084 17.64 -6.00 -12.80
CA LYS A 1084 17.37 -4.62 -13.25
C LYS A 1084 18.32 -3.62 -12.55
N GLN A 1085 18.52 -3.78 -11.25
CA GLN A 1085 19.46 -2.96 -10.49
C GLN A 1085 20.91 -3.19 -10.95
N ALA A 1086 21.30 -4.45 -11.17
CA ALA A 1086 22.64 -4.76 -11.66
C ALA A 1086 22.94 -4.08 -13.02
N GLU A 1087 21.97 -4.05 -13.94
CA GLU A 1087 22.10 -3.34 -15.21
C GLU A 1087 22.21 -1.83 -15.05
N ALA A 1088 21.40 -1.23 -14.17
CA ALA A 1088 21.46 0.20 -13.88
C ALA A 1088 22.82 0.62 -13.30
N VAL A 1089 23.41 -0.19 -12.42
CA VAL A 1089 24.76 0.03 -11.89
C VAL A 1089 25.81 -0.08 -13.00
N ARG A 1090 25.75 -1.12 -13.86
CA ARG A 1090 26.70 -1.32 -14.97
C ARG A 1090 26.81 -0.10 -15.89
N LYS A 1091 25.69 0.55 -16.21
CA LYS A 1091 25.65 1.74 -17.08
C LYS A 1091 26.43 2.93 -16.50
N GLN A 1092 26.62 2.99 -15.18
CA GLN A 1092 27.21 4.13 -14.48
C GLN A 1092 28.68 3.89 -14.06
N LEU A 1093 29.16 2.65 -14.02
CA LEU A 1093 30.49 2.28 -13.47
C LEU A 1093 31.67 3.05 -14.07
N LYS A 1094 31.64 3.33 -15.37
CA LYS A 1094 32.69 4.10 -16.06
C LYS A 1094 32.76 5.52 -15.53
N THR A 1095 31.62 6.19 -15.40
CA THR A 1095 31.52 7.55 -14.85
C THR A 1095 31.84 7.56 -13.36
N ALA A 1096 31.38 6.55 -12.61
CA ALA A 1096 31.61 6.39 -11.18
C ALA A 1096 33.09 6.16 -10.81
N GLY A 1097 33.98 5.92 -11.78
CA GLY A 1097 35.40 5.67 -11.54
C GLY A 1097 35.72 4.26 -11.04
N ALA A 1098 34.83 3.29 -11.29
CA ALA A 1098 34.99 1.90 -10.90
C ALA A 1098 34.67 0.93 -12.07
N PRO A 1099 35.32 1.05 -13.24
CA PRO A 1099 34.96 0.31 -14.46
C PRO A 1099 35.10 -1.21 -14.33
N ASN A 1100 35.92 -1.68 -13.38
CA ASN A 1100 36.19 -3.11 -13.15
C ASN A 1100 35.48 -3.66 -11.90
N ALA A 1101 34.48 -2.95 -11.36
CA ALA A 1101 33.75 -3.41 -10.18
C ALA A 1101 32.98 -4.72 -10.49
N LYS A 1102 33.06 -5.70 -9.59
CA LYS A 1102 32.26 -6.93 -9.67
C LYS A 1102 30.85 -6.64 -9.17
N ILE A 1103 29.82 -7.12 -9.85
CA ILE A 1103 28.43 -6.99 -9.38
C ILE A 1103 27.90 -8.38 -9.01
N LYS A 1104 27.37 -8.51 -7.79
CA LYS A 1104 26.68 -9.72 -7.30
C LYS A 1104 25.20 -9.41 -7.06
N ILE A 1105 24.34 -10.39 -7.28
CA ILE A 1105 22.91 -10.31 -6.99
C ILE A 1105 22.66 -11.21 -5.78
N GLU A 1106 22.26 -10.64 -4.65
CA GLU A 1106 21.86 -11.36 -3.43
C GLU A 1106 20.35 -11.65 -3.55
N LYS A 1107 19.98 -12.93 -3.49
CA LYS A 1107 18.60 -13.40 -3.68
C LYS A 1107 17.80 -13.34 -2.38
#